data_AF-A0AA35QRJ2-F1
#
_entry.id   AF-A0AA35QRJ2-F1
#
_cell.length_a   1.000
_cell.length_b   1.000
_cell.length_c   1.000
_cell.angle_alpha   90.00
_cell.angle_beta   90.00
_cell.angle_gamma   90.00
#
_symmetry.space_group_name_H-M   'P 1'
#
loop_
_entity.id
_entity.type
_entity.pdbx_description
1 polymer ?
#
loop_
_entity_poly.entity_id
_entity_poly.type
_entity_poly.pdbx_seq_one_letter_code
_entity_poly.pdbx_strand_id
1 'polypeptide(L)'
;MAAEGLLAEYPELRPFVLPNVRLTGIRIGAGAYGSVEEVAVPGAICAAKKIHDIFLDRSEIPAAEIRRATAQFVRECQLMSTLGHPNIVKFLGVAFFPGSRLPALVMERLLTSLHDLLDPETDPPPPPNTPKPFFPLSLKCSILHNVACGLAYLHERTPPVIHRDLSARNVLLNSGMVAKIVDLGVARIVPRMRTAATMTKGPGASVYMPPEASAPAKSNAQKSKYDASIDVFSLGVVAIFTIGEVFPCDPVAATYLDEETGLLVARTELQRRAEYMRHVNEQLRASGQLRGDHPLIRLIQQCLHNGPHKRPSIREVLRLLEEARAGARDSGWEEVQAAQTQPRNQSSERDLQSRVQELQQQLQSRNQENADLQSSVQELHSRNQAKDRELAEARQQLRQKEEELARQGAELTRAEETIRREHQQLRQKEEQLRSSEALVADFQKTLQQRDSEPTQRTKLTVQCHRKKTAPCEMFRGSATTDGRFAYFTPRDSNSVYQYECSTEKWEELPSCPYQNSRLVIIDRELTAVGGYDGSYTNKLYTLRQRKWVEKYPPMNTARSDTAVVTTSDGEHLIVIGGYVGGVSWTATVELFQVKSRRWYQLTDLPQPLQFPSATICGDLVHVVGLGDDGYSCSLAALPSSDKPIPPQSIPHLISWKPLPPLPLTRSTAATLCGQLVLIGGDRSGSPVNSIHQLVDGQWVEIGSMTSRRYDCLVASPSPDKIIIVGGVGAEDSVEECVVV
;
A
#
# COMPACT_ATOMS: atom_id res chain seq x y z
N MET A 1 -7.17 -18.40 -18.50
CA MET A 1 -5.81 -18.98 -18.38
C MET A 1 -5.36 -19.14 -16.94
N ALA A 2 -5.49 -18.15 -16.04
CA ALA A 2 -5.04 -18.29 -14.65
C ALA A 2 -5.80 -19.36 -13.83
N ALA A 3 -7.12 -19.47 -14.00
CA ALA A 3 -7.94 -20.48 -13.29
C ALA A 3 -7.54 -21.93 -13.65
N GLU A 4 -7.37 -22.22 -14.94
CA GLU A 4 -6.97 -23.55 -15.43
C GLU A 4 -5.57 -23.97 -14.94
N GLY A 5 -4.63 -23.02 -14.84
CA GLY A 5 -3.29 -23.30 -14.29
C GLY A 5 -3.35 -23.74 -12.83
N LEU A 6 -4.13 -23.02 -12.00
CA LEU A 6 -4.28 -23.36 -10.59
C LEU A 6 -5.05 -24.67 -10.38
N LEU A 7 -6.10 -24.91 -11.19
CA LEU A 7 -6.89 -26.16 -11.15
C LEU A 7 -6.15 -27.37 -11.72
N ALA A 8 -5.04 -27.16 -12.42
CA ALA A 8 -4.11 -28.22 -12.81
C ALA A 8 -3.13 -28.57 -11.67
N GLU A 9 -2.67 -27.55 -10.92
CA GLU A 9 -1.78 -27.75 -9.76
C GLU A 9 -2.54 -28.30 -8.53
N TYR A 10 -3.80 -27.89 -8.34
CA TYR A 10 -4.68 -28.27 -7.23
C TYR A 10 -6.04 -28.79 -7.74
N PRO A 11 -6.09 -30.01 -8.32
CA PRO A 11 -7.32 -30.57 -8.88
C PRO A 11 -8.45 -30.76 -7.86
N GLU A 12 -8.12 -30.87 -6.57
CA GLU A 12 -9.06 -30.95 -5.44
C GLU A 12 -10.01 -29.76 -5.31
N LEU A 13 -9.69 -28.61 -5.92
CA LEU A 13 -10.58 -27.44 -5.91
C LEU A 13 -11.71 -27.54 -6.93
N ARG A 14 -11.57 -28.37 -7.98
CA ARG A 14 -12.54 -28.48 -9.08
C ARG A 14 -13.98 -28.74 -8.62
N PRO A 15 -14.25 -29.63 -7.64
CA PRO A 15 -15.61 -29.89 -7.18
C PRO A 15 -16.28 -28.69 -6.50
N PHE A 16 -15.49 -27.73 -6.02
CA PHE A 16 -15.97 -26.56 -5.30
C PHE A 16 -16.16 -25.33 -6.19
N VAL A 17 -15.79 -25.39 -7.47
CA VAL A 17 -15.87 -24.23 -8.37
C VAL A 17 -17.33 -23.92 -8.68
N LEU A 18 -17.77 -22.72 -8.29
CA LEU A 18 -19.12 -22.25 -8.57
C LEU A 18 -19.20 -21.63 -9.97
N PRO A 19 -20.14 -22.08 -10.83
CA PRO A 19 -20.38 -21.45 -12.12
C PRO A 19 -21.15 -20.13 -11.96
N ASN A 20 -20.92 -19.19 -12.87
CA ASN A 20 -21.74 -17.97 -13.03
C ASN A 20 -21.79 -17.03 -11.81
N VAL A 21 -20.75 -17.00 -10.98
CA VAL A 21 -20.65 -16.05 -9.86
C VAL A 21 -20.33 -14.64 -10.39
N ARG A 22 -21.12 -13.63 -9.99
CA ARG A 22 -20.94 -12.23 -10.41
C ARG A 22 -20.68 -11.33 -9.20
N LEU A 23 -19.71 -10.43 -9.30
CA LEU A 23 -19.50 -9.38 -8.30
C LEU A 23 -20.64 -8.37 -8.37
N THR A 24 -21.21 -7.98 -7.23
CA THR A 24 -22.25 -6.92 -7.20
C THR A 24 -21.64 -5.51 -7.08
N GLY A 25 -20.34 -5.43 -6.74
CA GLY A 25 -19.63 -4.17 -6.51
C GLY A 25 -19.71 -3.65 -5.07
N ILE A 26 -20.51 -4.29 -4.21
CA ILE A 26 -20.64 -3.94 -2.80
C ILE A 26 -19.53 -4.61 -2.00
N ARG A 27 -18.68 -3.81 -1.35
CA ARG A 27 -17.68 -4.31 -0.38
C ARG A 27 -18.35 -4.44 0.99
N ILE A 28 -18.37 -5.66 1.53
CA ILE A 28 -18.95 -5.99 2.84
C ILE A 28 -17.95 -5.66 3.96
N GLY A 29 -16.66 -5.90 3.72
CA GLY A 29 -15.61 -5.59 4.70
C GLY A 29 -14.21 -5.67 4.12
N ALA A 30 -13.25 -5.13 4.86
CA ALA A 30 -11.82 -5.26 4.57
C ALA A 30 -11.09 -5.59 5.88
N GLY A 31 -10.15 -6.52 5.82
CA GLY A 31 -9.32 -6.92 6.96
C GLY A 31 -7.87 -7.10 6.54
N ALA A 32 -7.00 -7.43 7.52
CA ALA A 32 -5.56 -7.56 7.29
C ALA A 32 -5.17 -8.59 6.20
N TYR A 33 -6.02 -9.59 5.97
CA TYR A 33 -5.75 -10.69 5.03
C TYR A 33 -6.48 -10.59 3.70
N GLY A 34 -7.45 -9.69 3.56
CA GLY A 34 -8.28 -9.64 2.36
C GLY A 34 -9.49 -8.72 2.44
N SER A 35 -10.22 -8.65 1.34
CA SER A 35 -11.52 -8.00 1.26
C SER A 35 -12.64 -9.02 1.14
N VAL A 36 -13.79 -8.71 1.74
CA VAL A 36 -15.03 -9.47 1.58
C VAL A 36 -15.96 -8.64 0.72
N GLU A 37 -16.39 -9.21 -0.40
CA GLU A 37 -17.28 -8.57 -1.37
C GLU A 37 -18.57 -9.37 -1.49
N GLU A 38 -19.65 -8.67 -1.80
CA GLU A 38 -20.92 -9.31 -2.11
C GLU A 38 -20.93 -9.88 -3.53
N VAL A 39 -21.44 -11.10 -3.65
CA VAL A 39 -21.51 -11.82 -4.93
C VAL A 39 -22.89 -12.41 -5.15
N ALA A 40 -23.34 -12.36 -6.40
CA ALA A 40 -24.52 -13.06 -6.86
C ALA A 40 -24.13 -14.45 -7.39
N VAL A 41 -24.66 -15.48 -6.74
CA VAL A 41 -24.65 -16.88 -7.19
C VAL A 41 -26.06 -17.18 -7.69
N PRO A 42 -26.28 -18.09 -8.68
CA PRO A 42 -27.63 -18.41 -9.13
C PRO A 42 -28.60 -18.71 -7.98
N GLY A 43 -29.60 -17.84 -7.80
CA GLY A 43 -30.63 -17.97 -6.76
C GLY A 43 -30.26 -17.43 -5.36
N ALA A 44 -29.06 -16.86 -5.15
CA ALA A 44 -28.66 -16.36 -3.83
C ALA A 44 -27.64 -15.21 -3.88
N ILE A 45 -27.72 -14.32 -2.88
CA ILE A 45 -26.66 -13.35 -2.59
C ILE A 45 -25.76 -13.92 -1.51
N CYS A 46 -24.45 -13.88 -1.76
CA CYS A 46 -23.42 -14.53 -0.97
C CYS A 46 -22.27 -13.56 -0.67
N ALA A 47 -21.36 -13.97 0.22
CA ALA A 47 -20.15 -13.23 0.52
C ALA A 47 -18.94 -13.97 -0.07
N ALA A 48 -18.06 -13.25 -0.77
CA ALA A 48 -16.82 -13.78 -1.32
C ALA A 48 -15.62 -13.12 -0.63
N LYS A 49 -14.83 -13.91 0.09
CA LYS A 49 -13.57 -13.48 0.69
C LYS A 49 -12.44 -13.63 -0.32
N LYS A 50 -11.86 -12.51 -0.74
CA LYS A 50 -10.67 -12.42 -1.58
C LYS A 50 -9.45 -12.17 -0.70
N ILE A 51 -8.40 -12.96 -0.87
CA ILE A 51 -7.12 -12.68 -0.20
C ILE A 51 -6.47 -11.47 -0.89
N HIS A 52 -5.92 -10.53 -0.12
CA HIS A 52 -5.27 -9.34 -0.68
C HIS A 52 -4.15 -9.75 -1.65
N ASP A 53 -4.13 -9.15 -2.84
CA ASP A 53 -3.08 -9.38 -3.84
C ASP A 53 -1.68 -8.97 -3.32
N ILE A 54 -1.60 -8.22 -2.20
CA ILE A 54 -0.36 -7.91 -1.46
C ILE A 54 0.39 -9.20 -1.04
N PHE A 55 -0.32 -10.30 -0.75
CA PHE A 55 0.31 -11.60 -0.46
C PHE A 55 0.76 -12.37 -1.73
N LEU A 56 0.44 -11.84 -2.91
CA LEU A 56 0.57 -12.51 -4.20
C LEU A 56 1.31 -11.66 -5.24
N ASP A 57 1.81 -10.47 -4.87
CA ASP A 57 2.58 -9.69 -5.81
C ASP A 57 3.91 -10.40 -6.06
N ARG A 58 4.19 -10.63 -7.34
CA ARG A 58 5.29 -11.50 -7.79
C ARG A 58 6.64 -10.78 -7.71
N SER A 59 6.64 -9.50 -7.38
CA SER A 59 7.79 -8.61 -7.44
C SER A 59 8.76 -8.82 -6.27
N GLU A 60 8.27 -9.21 -5.08
CA GLU A 60 9.09 -9.25 -3.85
C GLU A 60 8.93 -10.53 -3.01
N ILE A 61 7.90 -11.36 -3.26
CA ILE A 61 7.63 -12.57 -2.46
C ILE A 61 8.18 -13.82 -3.17
N PRO A 62 9.09 -14.61 -2.54
CA PRO A 62 9.62 -15.83 -3.14
C PRO A 62 8.52 -16.79 -3.57
N ALA A 63 8.66 -17.43 -4.75
CA ALA A 63 7.66 -18.36 -5.29
C ALA A 63 7.25 -19.49 -4.33
N ALA A 64 8.13 -19.85 -3.39
CA ALA A 64 7.85 -20.83 -2.33
C ALA A 64 6.78 -20.35 -1.33
N GLU A 65 6.73 -19.05 -1.02
CA GLU A 65 5.78 -18.47 -0.09
C GLU A 65 4.39 -18.34 -0.72
N ILE A 66 4.31 -17.98 -2.01
CA ILE A 66 3.06 -18.01 -2.79
C ILE A 66 2.49 -19.44 -2.85
N ARG A 67 3.32 -20.46 -3.14
CA ARG A 67 2.88 -21.86 -3.11
C ARG A 67 2.40 -22.28 -1.72
N ARG A 68 3.05 -21.82 -0.66
CA ARG A 68 2.64 -22.10 0.73
C ARG A 68 1.29 -21.46 1.07
N ALA A 69 1.09 -20.20 0.69
CA ALA A 69 -0.17 -19.49 0.89
C ALA A 69 -1.32 -20.15 0.10
N THR A 70 -1.05 -20.51 -1.15
CA THR A 70 -2.00 -21.23 -2.02
C THR A 70 -2.37 -22.59 -1.43
N ALA A 71 -1.39 -23.40 -1.03
CA ALA A 71 -1.64 -24.68 -0.38
C ALA A 71 -2.40 -24.54 0.96
N GLN A 72 -2.23 -23.43 1.67
CA GLN A 72 -2.99 -23.14 2.89
C GLN A 72 -4.44 -22.80 2.58
N PHE A 73 -4.69 -21.98 1.56
CA PHE A 73 -6.03 -21.65 1.08
C PHE A 73 -6.79 -22.91 0.63
N VAL A 74 -6.13 -23.80 -0.12
CA VAL A 74 -6.75 -25.07 -0.57
C VAL A 74 -7.16 -25.94 0.62
N ARG A 75 -6.28 -26.07 1.63
CA ARG A 75 -6.60 -26.81 2.85
C ARG A 75 -7.75 -26.17 3.64
N GLU A 76 -7.85 -24.85 3.63
CA GLU A 76 -8.97 -24.12 4.25
C GLU A 76 -10.29 -24.44 3.55
N CYS A 77 -10.31 -24.39 2.21
CA CYS A 77 -11.48 -24.79 1.41
C CYS A 77 -11.91 -26.23 1.72
N GLN A 78 -10.95 -27.16 1.77
CA GLN A 78 -11.20 -28.55 2.11
C GLN A 78 -11.77 -28.69 3.52
N LEU A 79 -11.17 -28.06 4.53
CA LEU A 79 -11.67 -28.10 5.90
C LEU A 79 -13.11 -27.57 5.95
N MET A 80 -13.35 -26.37 5.43
CA MET A 80 -14.65 -25.73 5.45
C MET A 80 -15.72 -26.52 4.70
N SER A 81 -15.35 -27.21 3.60
CA SER A 81 -16.26 -28.11 2.89
C SER A 81 -16.77 -29.28 3.74
N THR A 82 -16.02 -29.67 4.77
CA THR A 82 -16.41 -30.74 5.71
C THR A 82 -17.19 -30.25 6.93
N LEU A 83 -17.45 -28.94 7.03
CA LEU A 83 -18.17 -28.33 8.15
C LEU A 83 -19.62 -28.04 7.76
N GLY A 84 -20.55 -28.62 8.52
CA GLY A 84 -21.97 -28.36 8.37
C GLY A 84 -22.61 -28.22 9.75
N HIS A 85 -22.76 -26.97 10.23
CA HIS A 85 -23.34 -26.69 11.53
C HIS A 85 -24.09 -25.34 11.51
N PRO A 86 -25.25 -25.18 12.15
CA PRO A 86 -26.03 -23.93 12.13
C PRO A 86 -25.27 -22.71 12.66
N ASN A 87 -24.28 -22.92 13.54
CA ASN A 87 -23.46 -21.86 14.14
C ASN A 87 -22.03 -21.78 13.59
N ILE A 88 -21.75 -22.41 12.45
CA ILE A 88 -20.53 -22.21 11.66
C ILE A 88 -20.95 -21.67 10.30
N VAL A 89 -20.20 -20.72 9.75
CA VAL A 89 -20.51 -20.17 8.42
C VAL A 89 -20.51 -21.26 7.35
N LYS A 90 -21.55 -21.27 6.51
CA LYS A 90 -21.70 -22.23 5.44
C LYS A 90 -20.80 -21.84 4.26
N PHE A 91 -19.85 -22.72 3.97
CA PHE A 91 -19.10 -22.71 2.72
C PHE A 91 -19.99 -23.14 1.56
N LEU A 92 -19.93 -22.39 0.46
CA LEU A 92 -20.69 -22.67 -0.76
C LEU A 92 -19.79 -23.15 -1.90
N GLY A 93 -18.56 -22.65 -1.98
CA GLY A 93 -17.60 -23.02 -3.01
C GLY A 93 -16.54 -21.95 -3.22
N VAL A 94 -15.88 -22.01 -4.37
CA VAL A 94 -14.86 -21.05 -4.79
C VAL A 94 -15.23 -20.41 -6.12
N ALA A 95 -14.87 -19.14 -6.28
CA ALA A 95 -15.11 -18.39 -7.52
C ALA A 95 -13.83 -17.74 -8.02
N PHE A 96 -13.63 -17.77 -9.34
CA PHE A 96 -12.50 -17.11 -9.99
C PHE A 96 -12.95 -15.76 -10.55
N PHE A 97 -12.34 -14.68 -10.10
CA PHE A 97 -12.63 -13.33 -10.59
C PHE A 97 -11.51 -12.83 -11.52
N PRO A 98 -11.84 -12.12 -12.62
CA PRO A 98 -10.84 -11.51 -13.48
C PRO A 98 -9.89 -10.59 -12.71
N GLY A 99 -8.59 -10.69 -12.97
CA GLY A 99 -7.57 -9.89 -12.30
C GLY A 99 -7.08 -10.42 -10.95
N SER A 100 -7.82 -11.32 -10.30
CA SER A 100 -7.38 -11.95 -9.04
C SER A 100 -6.54 -13.20 -9.32
N ARG A 101 -5.44 -13.36 -8.58
CA ARG A 101 -4.50 -14.49 -8.75
C ARG A 101 -4.89 -15.75 -7.97
N LEU A 102 -5.65 -15.60 -6.89
CA LEU A 102 -6.24 -16.71 -6.13
C LEU A 102 -7.76 -16.70 -6.28
N PRO A 103 -8.42 -17.86 -6.19
CA PRO A 103 -9.87 -17.92 -6.13
C PRO A 103 -10.38 -17.29 -4.83
N ALA A 104 -11.59 -16.75 -4.86
CA ALA A 104 -12.28 -16.26 -3.69
C ALA A 104 -13.06 -17.39 -3.02
N LEU A 105 -13.09 -17.39 -1.69
CA LEU A 105 -13.90 -18.28 -0.88
C LEU A 105 -15.33 -17.74 -0.81
N VAL A 106 -16.31 -18.48 -1.34
CA VAL A 106 -17.72 -18.08 -1.36
C VAL A 106 -18.47 -18.75 -0.21
N MET A 107 -19.15 -17.93 0.58
CA MET A 107 -19.89 -18.32 1.80
C MET A 107 -21.28 -17.69 1.81
N GLU A 108 -22.15 -18.17 2.68
CA GLU A 108 -23.42 -17.48 2.94
C GLU A 108 -23.19 -16.03 3.39
N ARG A 109 -24.07 -15.12 2.96
CA ARG A 109 -24.02 -13.72 3.41
C ARG A 109 -24.69 -13.61 4.78
N LEU A 110 -24.00 -12.96 5.71
CA LEU A 110 -24.50 -12.65 7.06
C LEU A 110 -24.76 -11.14 7.16
N LEU A 111 -25.58 -10.74 8.14
CA LEU A 111 -26.12 -9.39 8.28
C LEU A 111 -25.08 -8.41 8.83
N THR A 112 -24.45 -8.75 9.96
CA THR A 112 -23.48 -7.89 10.64
C THR A 112 -22.57 -8.71 11.55
N SER A 113 -21.46 -8.14 12.01
CA SER A 113 -20.62 -8.73 13.06
C SER A 113 -21.16 -8.40 14.45
N LEU A 114 -20.85 -9.24 15.43
CA LEU A 114 -21.18 -8.98 16.84
C LEU A 114 -20.48 -7.71 17.35
N HIS A 115 -19.28 -7.43 16.84
CA HIS A 115 -18.58 -6.17 17.08
C HIS A 115 -19.40 -4.97 16.61
N ASP A 116 -19.72 -4.92 15.31
CA ASP A 116 -20.37 -3.75 14.71
C ASP A 116 -21.83 -3.59 15.19
N LEU A 117 -22.45 -4.67 15.70
CA LEU A 117 -23.75 -4.60 16.35
C LEU A 117 -23.71 -3.87 17.70
N LEU A 118 -22.68 -4.12 18.52
CA LEU A 118 -22.58 -3.62 19.89
C LEU A 118 -21.78 -2.31 20.00
N ASP A 119 -20.82 -2.13 19.12
CA ASP A 119 -19.97 -0.95 19.02
C ASP A 119 -19.84 -0.52 17.55
N PRO A 120 -20.92 0.05 16.97
CA PRO A 120 -20.88 0.51 15.60
C PRO A 120 -19.91 1.70 15.49
N GLU A 121 -18.83 1.54 14.72
CA GLU A 121 -17.96 2.64 14.31
C GLU A 121 -18.75 3.58 13.37
N THR A 122 -19.53 4.49 13.93
CA THR A 122 -20.24 5.53 13.17
C THR A 122 -19.36 6.76 13.05
N ASP A 123 -19.06 7.18 11.82
CA ASP A 123 -18.47 8.49 11.52
C ASP A 123 -19.47 9.31 10.67
N PRO A 124 -19.98 10.45 11.17
CA PRO A 124 -19.72 11.03 12.49
C PRO A 124 -20.32 10.17 13.63
N PRO A 125 -19.77 10.28 14.86
CA PRO A 125 -20.33 9.61 16.03
C PRO A 125 -21.80 9.98 16.21
N PRO A 126 -22.61 9.10 16.84
CA PRO A 126 -24.01 9.39 17.05
C PRO A 126 -24.12 10.68 17.88
N PRO A 127 -25.16 11.51 17.67
CA PRO A 127 -25.40 12.66 18.51
C PRO A 127 -25.30 12.28 20.01
N PRO A 128 -24.70 13.12 20.86
CA PRO A 128 -24.69 12.86 22.29
C PRO A 128 -26.14 12.63 22.79
N ASN A 129 -26.32 11.58 23.59
CA ASN A 129 -27.62 11.05 24.07
C ASN A 129 -28.47 10.25 23.05
N THR A 130 -27.90 9.78 21.94
CA THR A 130 -28.59 8.77 21.12
C THR A 130 -28.76 7.49 21.94
N PRO A 131 -30.00 7.00 22.20
CA PRO A 131 -30.20 5.78 22.95
C PRO A 131 -29.55 4.61 22.21
N LYS A 132 -28.65 3.87 22.88
CA LYS A 132 -28.18 2.59 22.33
C LYS A 132 -29.41 1.68 22.13
N PRO A 133 -29.50 0.94 21.02
CA PRO A 133 -30.54 -0.06 20.84
C PRO A 133 -30.56 -1.02 22.03
N PHE A 134 -31.72 -1.20 22.65
CA PHE A 134 -31.85 -2.13 23.77
C PHE A 134 -31.53 -3.54 23.31
N PHE A 135 -30.54 -4.17 23.94
CA PHE A 135 -30.11 -5.52 23.62
C PHE A 135 -30.45 -6.49 24.76
N PRO A 136 -31.54 -7.27 24.64
CA PRO A 136 -32.02 -8.12 25.72
C PRO A 136 -30.97 -9.14 26.17
N LEU A 137 -30.91 -9.40 27.47
CA LEU A 137 -29.99 -10.40 28.03
C LEU A 137 -30.28 -11.81 27.48
N SER A 138 -31.54 -12.12 27.20
CA SER A 138 -31.94 -13.38 26.55
C SER A 138 -31.30 -13.57 25.18
N LEU A 139 -31.19 -12.49 24.39
CA LEU A 139 -30.55 -12.50 23.09
C LEU A 139 -29.02 -12.62 23.20
N LYS A 140 -28.41 -11.88 24.15
CA LYS A 140 -26.98 -12.01 24.50
C LYS A 140 -26.62 -13.45 24.86
N CYS A 141 -27.41 -14.09 25.74
CA CYS A 141 -27.25 -15.49 26.11
C CYS A 141 -27.40 -16.42 24.91
N SER A 142 -28.36 -16.16 24.03
CA SER A 142 -28.60 -16.97 22.82
C SER A 142 -27.43 -16.90 21.84
N ILE A 143 -26.83 -15.73 21.66
CA ILE A 143 -25.63 -15.53 20.83
C ILE A 143 -24.44 -16.27 21.42
N LEU A 144 -24.17 -16.12 22.71
CA LEU A 144 -23.07 -16.85 23.37
C LEU A 144 -23.27 -18.36 23.31
N HIS A 145 -24.51 -18.83 23.49
CA HIS A 145 -24.87 -20.23 23.33
C HIS A 145 -24.62 -20.73 21.90
N ASN A 146 -25.02 -19.97 20.89
CA ASN A 146 -24.73 -20.27 19.48
C ASN A 146 -23.23 -20.41 19.22
N VAL A 147 -22.40 -19.46 19.71
CA VAL A 147 -20.94 -19.55 19.58
C VAL A 147 -20.40 -20.79 20.29
N ALA A 148 -20.86 -21.08 21.51
CA ALA A 148 -20.45 -22.29 22.24
C ALA A 148 -20.83 -23.59 21.51
N CYS A 149 -22.01 -23.66 20.88
CA CYS A 149 -22.40 -24.80 20.05
C CYS A 149 -21.47 -24.97 18.84
N GLY A 150 -21.11 -23.87 18.18
CA GLY A 150 -20.15 -23.89 17.07
C GLY A 150 -18.77 -24.40 17.51
N LEU A 151 -18.26 -23.91 18.64
CA LEU A 151 -16.99 -24.38 19.19
C LEU A 151 -17.05 -25.85 19.62
N ALA A 152 -18.13 -26.29 20.26
CA ALA A 152 -18.32 -27.69 20.63
C ALA A 152 -18.26 -28.59 19.40
N TYR A 153 -18.99 -28.21 18.33
CA TYR A 153 -18.94 -28.92 17.06
C TYR A 153 -17.52 -29.03 16.49
N LEU A 154 -16.69 -27.98 16.59
CA LEU A 154 -15.32 -27.99 16.10
C LEU A 154 -14.38 -28.83 16.98
N HIS A 155 -14.50 -28.68 18.31
CA HIS A 155 -13.66 -29.37 19.31
C HIS A 155 -13.93 -30.87 19.38
N GLU A 156 -15.15 -31.31 19.08
CA GLU A 156 -15.54 -32.73 19.11
C GLU A 156 -15.16 -33.52 17.85
N ARG A 157 -14.63 -32.84 16.81
CA ARG A 157 -14.13 -33.53 15.61
C ARG A 157 -12.91 -34.38 15.93
N THR A 158 -12.64 -35.35 15.06
CA THR A 158 -11.43 -36.18 15.14
C THR A 158 -10.62 -36.02 13.84
N PRO A 159 -9.46 -35.33 13.87
CA PRO A 159 -8.90 -34.59 15.01
C PRO A 159 -9.70 -33.32 15.35
N PRO A 160 -9.62 -32.82 16.60
CA PRO A 160 -10.28 -31.58 17.00
C PRO A 160 -9.83 -30.38 16.17
N VAL A 161 -10.77 -29.52 15.82
CA VAL A 161 -10.52 -28.26 15.11
C VAL A 161 -10.54 -27.14 16.14
N ILE A 162 -9.40 -26.45 16.34
CA ILE A 162 -9.27 -25.33 17.29
C ILE A 162 -9.24 -24.03 16.49
N HIS A 163 -10.10 -23.06 16.84
CA HIS A 163 -10.30 -21.82 16.11
C HIS A 163 -9.08 -20.87 16.19
N ARG A 164 -8.56 -20.63 17.39
CA ARG A 164 -7.39 -19.79 17.74
C ARG A 164 -7.52 -18.29 17.50
N ASP A 165 -8.46 -17.85 16.68
CA ASP A 165 -8.70 -16.43 16.41
C ASP A 165 -10.16 -16.02 16.70
N LEU A 166 -10.74 -16.57 17.76
CA LEU A 166 -12.14 -16.27 18.09
C LEU A 166 -12.23 -14.85 18.67
N SER A 167 -13.01 -13.99 18.03
CA SER A 167 -13.24 -12.60 18.45
C SER A 167 -14.66 -12.15 18.09
N ALA A 168 -15.11 -11.00 18.63
CA ALA A 168 -16.41 -10.46 18.29
C ALA A 168 -16.56 -10.08 16.79
N ARG A 169 -15.45 -9.79 16.09
CA ARG A 169 -15.45 -9.54 14.64
C ARG A 169 -15.60 -10.83 13.83
N ASN A 170 -15.18 -11.97 14.39
CA ASN A 170 -15.30 -13.31 13.80
C ASN A 170 -16.58 -14.06 14.25
N VAL A 171 -17.51 -13.38 14.93
CA VAL A 171 -18.86 -13.87 15.21
C VAL A 171 -19.83 -13.01 14.41
N LEU A 172 -20.40 -13.58 13.35
CA LEU A 172 -21.36 -12.88 12.49
C LEU A 172 -22.79 -13.35 12.79
N LEU A 173 -23.77 -12.49 12.55
CA LEU A 173 -25.19 -12.73 12.82
C LEU A 173 -25.97 -12.74 11.52
N ASN A 174 -26.94 -13.65 11.39
CA ASN A 174 -27.89 -13.61 10.29
C ASN A 174 -29.10 -12.70 10.62
N SER A 175 -30.06 -12.58 9.70
CA SER A 175 -31.27 -11.77 9.90
C SER A 175 -32.18 -12.26 11.03
N GLY A 176 -32.02 -13.50 11.49
CA GLY A 176 -32.72 -14.06 12.64
C GLY A 176 -31.92 -13.93 13.95
N MET A 177 -30.84 -13.15 13.96
CA MET A 177 -29.92 -12.99 15.11
C MET A 177 -29.26 -14.28 15.59
N VAL A 178 -29.16 -15.29 14.71
CA VAL A 178 -28.43 -16.53 14.98
C VAL A 178 -26.95 -16.28 14.71
N ALA A 179 -26.11 -16.54 15.71
CA ALA A 179 -24.68 -16.32 15.60
C ALA A 179 -23.98 -17.48 14.88
N LYS A 180 -23.02 -17.13 14.02
CA LYS A 180 -22.17 -18.04 13.28
C LYS A 180 -20.71 -17.61 13.39
N ILE A 181 -19.85 -18.58 13.66
CA ILE A 181 -18.41 -18.39 13.68
C ILE A 181 -17.90 -18.36 12.23
N VAL A 182 -17.11 -17.34 11.90
CA VAL A 182 -16.41 -17.16 10.62
C VAL A 182 -14.91 -17.18 10.81
N ASP A 183 -14.17 -17.18 9.70
CA ASP A 183 -12.72 -17.02 9.65
C ASP A 183 -11.95 -18.02 10.53
N LEU A 184 -12.02 -19.30 10.14
CA LEU A 184 -11.38 -20.43 10.81
C LEU A 184 -9.85 -20.45 10.60
N GLY A 185 -9.22 -19.27 10.64
CA GLY A 185 -7.84 -18.94 10.34
C GLY A 185 -6.84 -20.00 10.81
N VAL A 186 -6.58 -20.97 9.93
CA VAL A 186 -5.63 -22.06 10.14
C VAL A 186 -5.77 -22.72 11.52
N ALA A 187 -6.88 -23.42 11.73
CA ALA A 187 -6.93 -24.58 12.60
C ALA A 187 -5.90 -25.62 12.10
N ARG A 188 -4.62 -25.40 12.42
CA ARG A 188 -3.53 -26.20 11.85
C ARG A 188 -3.67 -27.64 12.31
N ILE A 189 -3.78 -28.53 11.34
CA ILE A 189 -3.17 -29.85 11.41
C ILE A 189 -1.65 -29.59 11.58
N VAL A 190 -1.14 -29.67 12.82
CA VAL A 190 0.23 -29.30 13.27
C VAL A 190 1.17 -30.49 12.96
N PRO A 191 2.43 -30.33 12.45
CA PRO A 191 3.45 -29.55 13.16
C PRO A 191 4.47 -28.72 12.36
N ARG A 192 5.12 -27.83 13.14
CA ARG A 192 6.29 -26.96 12.85
C ARG A 192 5.99 -25.60 12.20
N MET A 193 6.57 -24.54 12.75
CA MET A 193 6.51 -23.13 12.32
C MET A 193 5.25 -22.34 12.70
N ARG A 194 5.04 -22.04 13.98
CA ARG A 194 4.33 -20.81 14.38
C ARG A 194 5.06 -20.21 15.56
N THR A 195 6.07 -19.41 15.28
CA THR A 195 6.58 -18.41 16.22
C THR A 195 5.56 -17.29 16.33
N ALA A 196 5.53 -16.61 17.48
CA ALA A 196 4.63 -15.50 17.82
C ALA A 196 4.60 -14.33 16.79
N ALA A 197 5.50 -14.33 15.80
CA ALA A 197 5.59 -13.35 14.73
C ALA A 197 4.57 -13.53 13.57
N THR A 198 3.77 -14.59 13.55
CA THR A 198 2.82 -14.88 12.45
C THR A 198 1.34 -14.86 12.84
N MET A 199 1.02 -14.46 14.09
CA MET A 199 -0.36 -14.12 14.44
C MET A 199 -0.61 -12.67 14.04
N THR A 200 -1.79 -12.41 13.46
CA THR A 200 -2.25 -11.08 13.05
C THR A 200 -2.02 -10.10 14.19
N LYS A 201 -0.99 -9.26 14.09
CA LYS A 201 -0.88 -8.05 14.92
C LYS A 201 -1.76 -6.96 14.32
N GLY A 202 -3.06 -7.25 14.20
CA GLY A 202 -4.06 -6.21 13.99
C GLY A 202 -4.36 -5.54 15.34
N PRO A 203 -4.65 -4.23 15.37
CA PRO A 203 -5.09 -3.57 16.60
C PRO A 203 -6.32 -4.30 17.17
N GLY A 204 -6.27 -4.68 18.45
CA GLY A 204 -7.37 -5.33 19.19
C GLY A 204 -7.39 -6.87 19.22
N ALA A 205 -6.63 -7.59 18.38
CA ALA A 205 -6.61 -9.06 18.37
C ALA A 205 -5.90 -9.66 19.60
N SER A 206 -4.92 -8.95 20.16
CA SER A 206 -4.17 -9.34 21.37
C SER A 206 -5.07 -9.48 22.61
N VAL A 207 -6.17 -8.75 22.69
CA VAL A 207 -7.06 -8.72 23.87
C VAL A 207 -7.76 -10.06 24.11
N TYR A 208 -8.03 -10.82 23.04
CA TYR A 208 -8.67 -12.14 23.07
C TYR A 208 -7.69 -13.28 23.33
N MET A 209 -6.39 -13.00 23.38
CA MET A 209 -5.33 -14.00 23.49
C MET A 209 -5.09 -14.36 24.96
N PRO A 210 -5.02 -15.67 25.30
CA PRO A 210 -4.72 -16.08 26.67
C PRO A 210 -3.24 -15.85 27.02
N PRO A 211 -2.90 -15.71 28.31
CA PRO A 211 -1.54 -15.34 28.75
C PRO A 211 -0.46 -16.35 28.31
N GLU A 212 -0.78 -17.63 28.21
CA GLU A 212 0.14 -18.67 27.74
C GLU A 212 0.45 -18.62 26.24
N ALA A 213 -0.39 -17.95 25.44
CA ALA A 213 -0.12 -17.77 24.01
C ALA A 213 0.86 -16.61 23.73
N SER A 214 1.03 -15.69 24.70
CA SER A 214 1.92 -14.52 24.61
C SER A 214 3.28 -14.72 25.29
N ALA A 215 3.47 -15.78 26.08
CA ALA A 215 4.71 -16.02 26.82
C ALA A 215 5.83 -16.55 25.90
N PRO A 216 7.09 -16.07 26.01
CA PRO A 216 8.21 -16.63 25.28
C PRO A 216 8.40 -18.10 25.66
N ALA A 217 8.54 -18.97 24.65
CA ALA A 217 8.65 -20.41 24.83
C ALA A 217 9.83 -20.74 25.77
N LYS A 218 9.52 -21.07 27.02
CA LYS A 218 10.52 -21.62 27.96
C LYS A 218 10.94 -22.99 27.43
N SER A 219 12.25 -23.18 27.36
CA SER A 219 13.03 -24.39 27.05
C SER A 219 12.27 -25.72 26.83
N ASN A 220 12.73 -26.44 25.78
CA ASN A 220 12.42 -27.77 25.24
C ASN A 220 11.88 -28.95 26.13
N ALA A 221 11.33 -28.76 27.33
CA ALA A 221 10.94 -29.85 28.23
C ALA A 221 9.48 -29.87 28.71
N GLN A 222 8.61 -28.95 28.28
CA GLN A 222 7.16 -29.09 28.47
C GLN A 222 6.44 -28.61 27.20
N LYS A 223 6.31 -29.49 26.21
CA LYS A 223 5.49 -29.27 25.01
C LYS A 223 4.06 -28.99 25.46
N SER A 224 3.68 -27.72 25.59
CA SER A 224 2.29 -27.30 25.78
C SER A 224 1.50 -27.77 24.56
N LYS A 225 0.74 -28.86 24.73
CA LYS A 225 -0.38 -29.18 23.85
C LYS A 225 -1.27 -27.94 23.83
N TYR A 226 -1.27 -27.20 22.73
CA TYR A 226 -2.28 -26.17 22.48
C TYR A 226 -3.63 -26.87 22.41
N ASP A 227 -4.42 -26.74 23.46
CA ASP A 227 -5.68 -27.44 23.67
C ASP A 227 -6.88 -26.52 23.33
N ALA A 228 -8.07 -27.11 23.29
CA ALA A 228 -9.34 -26.42 23.08
C ALA A 228 -9.59 -25.26 24.07
N SER A 229 -8.82 -25.18 25.17
CA SER A 229 -8.98 -24.18 26.22
C SER A 229 -8.60 -22.75 25.80
N ILE A 230 -7.88 -22.59 24.67
CA ILE A 230 -7.58 -21.28 24.08
C ILE A 230 -8.86 -20.63 23.58
N ASP A 231 -9.67 -21.38 22.83
CA ASP A 231 -10.96 -20.88 22.33
C ASP A 231 -11.93 -20.60 23.48
N VAL A 232 -11.86 -21.38 24.57
CA VAL A 232 -12.64 -21.14 25.79
C VAL A 232 -12.25 -19.81 26.45
N PHE A 233 -10.96 -19.47 26.51
CA PHE A 233 -10.53 -18.17 27.01
C PHE A 233 -11.05 -17.03 26.13
N SER A 234 -10.88 -17.15 24.81
CA SER A 234 -11.36 -16.15 23.86
C SER A 234 -12.88 -15.99 23.92
N LEU A 235 -13.64 -17.07 24.13
CA LEU A 235 -15.08 -17.02 24.39
C LEU A 235 -15.41 -16.26 25.68
N GLY A 236 -14.60 -16.38 26.74
CA GLY A 236 -14.74 -15.59 27.95
C GLY A 236 -14.60 -14.08 27.70
N VAL A 237 -13.68 -13.68 26.84
CA VAL A 237 -13.52 -12.27 26.41
C VAL A 237 -14.71 -11.81 25.55
N VAL A 238 -15.17 -12.65 24.62
CA VAL A 238 -16.40 -12.39 23.83
C VAL A 238 -17.62 -12.24 24.76
N ALA A 239 -17.74 -13.06 25.81
CA ALA A 239 -18.81 -12.96 26.79
C ALA A 239 -18.78 -11.66 27.59
N ILE A 240 -17.59 -11.18 27.99
CA ILE A 240 -17.43 -9.85 28.60
C ILE A 240 -17.99 -8.77 27.69
N PHE A 241 -17.54 -8.74 26.42
CA PHE A 241 -17.97 -7.72 25.47
C PHE A 241 -19.47 -7.80 25.19
N THR A 242 -19.99 -9.01 24.98
CA THR A 242 -21.41 -9.25 24.65
C THR A 242 -22.34 -8.83 25.79
N ILE A 243 -21.95 -9.12 27.04
CA ILE A 243 -22.81 -8.85 28.19
C ILE A 243 -22.63 -7.40 28.64
N GLY A 244 -21.38 -6.94 28.77
CA GLY A 244 -21.02 -5.62 29.26
C GLY A 244 -21.20 -4.50 28.25
N GLU A 245 -21.32 -4.79 26.95
CA GLU A 245 -21.45 -3.81 25.85
C GLU A 245 -20.35 -2.74 25.80
N VAL A 246 -19.18 -3.08 26.34
CA VAL A 246 -17.98 -2.23 26.38
C VAL A 246 -16.82 -3.05 25.84
N PHE A 247 -16.20 -2.55 24.77
CA PHE A 247 -15.06 -3.21 24.15
C PHE A 247 -13.89 -3.28 25.15
N PRO A 248 -13.34 -4.48 25.43
CA PRO A 248 -12.17 -4.58 26.30
C PRO A 248 -10.94 -4.00 25.58
N CYS A 249 -10.33 -2.96 26.15
CA CYS A 249 -9.04 -2.41 25.72
C CYS A 249 -7.88 -3.14 26.39
N ASP A 250 -6.64 -2.86 25.97
CA ASP A 250 -5.44 -3.54 26.48
C ASP A 250 -5.43 -3.57 28.02
N PRO A 251 -5.37 -4.76 28.65
CA PRO A 251 -5.62 -4.84 30.08
C PRO A 251 -4.48 -4.20 30.85
N VAL A 252 -4.81 -3.56 31.99
CA VAL A 252 -3.89 -2.95 32.96
C VAL A 252 -2.62 -3.81 33.14
N ALA A 253 -1.47 -3.15 33.37
CA ALA A 253 -0.16 -3.77 33.48
C ALA A 253 -0.20 -5.15 34.18
N ALA A 254 0.45 -6.15 33.57
CA ALA A 254 0.39 -7.55 34.01
C ALA A 254 0.92 -7.77 35.44
N THR A 255 1.58 -6.76 36.01
CA THR A 255 2.13 -6.76 37.35
C THR A 255 1.82 -5.45 38.06
N TYR A 256 1.79 -5.46 39.39
CA TYR A 256 1.75 -4.27 40.23
C TYR A 256 2.80 -4.36 41.32
N LEU A 257 3.25 -3.21 41.82
CA LEU A 257 4.12 -3.15 42.99
C LEU A 257 3.23 -3.27 44.23
N ASP A 258 3.44 -4.31 45.02
CA ASP A 258 2.80 -4.46 46.31
C ASP A 258 3.50 -3.53 47.31
N GLU A 259 2.78 -2.52 47.80
CA GLU A 259 3.35 -1.44 48.63
C GLU A 259 3.82 -1.93 50.00
N GLU A 260 3.25 -3.01 50.52
CA GLU A 260 3.63 -3.58 51.83
C GLU A 260 4.90 -4.42 51.74
N THR A 261 5.04 -5.19 50.65
CA THR A 261 6.17 -6.13 50.47
C THR A 261 7.28 -5.58 49.57
N GLY A 262 7.02 -4.51 48.82
CA GLY A 262 7.93 -3.96 47.81
C GLY A 262 8.17 -4.89 46.61
N LEU A 263 7.41 -5.98 46.49
CA LEU A 263 7.57 -6.98 45.44
C LEU A 263 6.64 -6.72 44.25
N LEU A 264 7.14 -7.05 43.07
CA LEU A 264 6.34 -7.02 41.85
C LEU A 264 5.45 -8.28 41.80
N VAL A 265 4.14 -8.11 42.00
CA VAL A 265 3.15 -9.20 42.03
C VAL A 265 2.41 -9.28 40.70
N ALA A 266 2.27 -10.49 40.15
CA ALA A 266 1.55 -10.74 38.92
C ALA A 266 0.03 -10.63 39.13
N ARG A 267 -0.66 -9.89 38.24
CA ARG A 267 -2.12 -9.83 38.22
C ARG A 267 -2.70 -11.07 37.52
N THR A 268 -3.82 -11.57 38.03
CA THR A 268 -4.64 -12.54 37.29
C THR A 268 -5.37 -11.85 36.14
N GLU A 269 -5.77 -12.59 35.11
CA GLU A 269 -6.52 -12.02 33.98
C GLU A 269 -7.86 -11.43 34.42
N LEU A 270 -8.46 -11.97 35.48
CA LEU A 270 -9.67 -11.42 36.11
C LEU A 270 -9.39 -10.09 36.80
N GLN A 271 -8.27 -9.95 37.52
CA GLN A 271 -7.85 -8.68 38.12
C GLN A 271 -7.56 -7.62 37.05
N ARG A 272 -6.94 -8.02 35.94
CA ARG A 272 -6.68 -7.12 34.80
C ARG A 272 -7.95 -6.65 34.09
N ARG A 273 -9.05 -7.40 34.20
CA ARG A 273 -10.36 -7.10 33.58
C ARG A 273 -11.46 -6.76 34.60
N ALA A 274 -11.09 -6.39 35.82
CA ALA A 274 -12.05 -6.13 36.90
C ALA A 274 -13.06 -5.01 36.55
N GLU A 275 -12.64 -4.01 35.80
CA GLU A 275 -13.50 -2.93 35.31
C GLU A 275 -14.57 -3.44 34.32
N TYR A 276 -14.21 -4.33 33.41
CA TYR A 276 -15.19 -4.90 32.47
C TYR A 276 -16.18 -5.84 33.18
N MET A 277 -15.72 -6.56 34.21
CA MET A 277 -16.61 -7.32 35.08
C MET A 277 -17.61 -6.44 35.83
N ARG A 278 -17.25 -5.18 36.13
CA ARG A 278 -18.19 -4.20 36.72
C ARG A 278 -19.33 -3.90 35.75
N HIS A 279 -19.02 -3.63 34.49
CA HIS A 279 -20.01 -3.39 33.44
C HIS A 279 -20.93 -4.60 33.22
N VAL A 280 -20.37 -5.82 33.24
CA VAL A 280 -21.16 -7.06 33.22
C VAL A 280 -22.15 -7.10 34.38
N ASN A 281 -21.70 -6.82 35.61
CA ASN A 281 -22.57 -6.80 36.78
C ASN A 281 -23.66 -5.72 36.71
N GLU A 282 -23.35 -4.56 36.15
CA GLU A 282 -24.31 -3.46 35.93
C GLU A 282 -25.41 -3.87 34.94
N GLN A 283 -25.04 -4.51 33.84
CA GLN A 283 -25.98 -5.01 32.83
C GLN A 283 -26.90 -6.11 33.40
N LEU A 284 -26.34 -7.03 34.19
CA LEU A 284 -27.13 -8.04 34.91
C LEU A 284 -28.05 -7.42 35.97
N ARG A 285 -27.63 -6.32 36.60
CA ARG A 285 -28.45 -5.59 37.56
C ARG A 285 -29.61 -4.90 36.85
N ALA A 286 -29.33 -4.24 35.72
CA ALA A 286 -30.32 -3.56 34.90
C ALA A 286 -31.39 -4.53 34.37
N SER A 287 -31.01 -5.78 34.06
CA SER A 287 -31.95 -6.82 33.65
C SER A 287 -32.66 -7.53 34.82
N GLY A 288 -32.44 -7.10 36.07
CA GLY A 288 -33.04 -7.71 37.26
C GLY A 288 -32.53 -9.13 37.59
N GLN A 289 -31.43 -9.57 37.00
CA GLN A 289 -30.91 -10.95 37.15
C GLN A 289 -29.65 -11.05 38.02
N LEU A 290 -29.06 -9.93 38.45
CA LEU A 290 -27.86 -9.97 39.27
C LEU A 290 -28.09 -10.73 40.59
N ARG A 291 -27.39 -11.86 40.72
CA ARG A 291 -27.26 -12.66 41.94
C ARG A 291 -25.78 -12.95 42.15
N GLY A 292 -25.36 -13.11 43.41
CA GLY A 292 -23.94 -13.33 43.76
C GLY A 292 -23.30 -14.53 43.04
N ASP A 293 -24.10 -15.54 42.66
CA ASP A 293 -23.66 -16.74 41.94
C ASP A 293 -24.27 -16.87 40.53
N HIS A 294 -24.39 -15.76 39.80
CA HIS A 294 -25.00 -15.78 38.46
C HIS A 294 -24.20 -16.67 37.48
N PRO A 295 -24.85 -17.57 36.70
CA PRO A 295 -24.15 -18.50 35.80
C PRO A 295 -23.21 -17.82 34.80
N LEU A 296 -23.57 -16.65 34.26
CA LEU A 296 -22.71 -15.88 33.34
C LEU A 296 -21.45 -15.32 34.03
N ILE A 297 -21.54 -14.92 35.30
CA ILE A 297 -20.39 -14.44 36.06
C ILE A 297 -19.43 -15.60 36.30
N ARG A 298 -19.96 -16.76 36.74
CA ARG A 298 -19.17 -17.99 36.90
C ARG A 298 -18.48 -18.40 35.60
N LEU A 299 -19.23 -18.38 34.49
CA LEU A 299 -18.71 -18.72 33.17
C LEU A 299 -17.51 -17.85 32.80
N ILE A 300 -17.63 -16.52 32.91
CA ILE A 300 -16.54 -15.61 32.55
C ILE A 300 -15.33 -15.83 33.45
N GLN A 301 -15.53 -15.95 34.76
CA GLN A 301 -14.46 -16.19 35.73
C GLN A 301 -13.70 -17.49 35.45
N GLN A 302 -14.42 -18.56 35.10
CA GLN A 302 -13.82 -19.86 34.79
C GLN A 302 -13.11 -19.84 33.42
N CYS A 303 -13.69 -19.20 32.41
CA CYS A 303 -13.07 -19.07 31.07
C CYS A 303 -11.77 -18.27 31.11
N LEU A 304 -11.70 -17.20 31.92
CA LEU A 304 -10.54 -16.31 32.04
C LEU A 304 -9.48 -16.79 33.05
N HIS A 305 -9.52 -18.06 33.47
CA HIS A 305 -8.52 -18.59 34.36
C HIS A 305 -7.13 -18.63 33.70
N ASN A 306 -6.09 -18.12 34.38
CA ASN A 306 -4.71 -18.05 33.85
C ASN A 306 -4.13 -19.44 33.51
N GLY A 307 -4.46 -20.45 34.31
CA GLY A 307 -4.13 -21.86 34.05
C GLY A 307 -5.07 -22.50 33.00
N PRO A 308 -4.59 -22.97 31.85
CA PRO A 308 -5.42 -23.51 30.76
C PRO A 308 -6.29 -24.71 31.17
N HIS A 309 -5.70 -25.63 31.93
CA HIS A 309 -6.35 -26.86 32.43
C HIS A 309 -7.41 -26.62 33.52
N LYS A 310 -7.50 -25.40 34.06
CA LYS A 310 -8.53 -25.00 35.03
C LYS A 310 -9.72 -24.32 34.35
N ARG A 311 -9.62 -24.04 33.06
CA ARG A 311 -10.75 -23.55 32.26
C ARG A 311 -11.74 -24.69 32.03
N PRO A 312 -13.05 -24.40 31.93
CA PRO A 312 -14.06 -25.41 31.73
C PRO A 312 -13.92 -26.02 30.33
N SER A 313 -14.37 -27.25 30.18
CA SER A 313 -14.62 -27.83 28.86
C SER A 313 -15.75 -27.08 28.15
N ILE A 314 -15.76 -27.11 26.81
CA ILE A 314 -16.83 -26.44 26.04
C ILE A 314 -18.23 -26.99 26.37
N ARG A 315 -18.33 -28.25 26.81
CA ARG A 315 -19.58 -28.86 27.30
C ARG A 315 -20.06 -28.24 28.62
N GLU A 316 -19.15 -27.97 29.55
CA GLU A 316 -19.49 -27.27 30.80
C GLU A 316 -19.90 -25.82 30.54
N VAL A 317 -19.24 -25.15 29.58
CA VAL A 317 -19.63 -23.82 29.12
C VAL A 317 -21.06 -23.83 28.58
N LEU A 318 -21.42 -24.80 27.73
CA LEU A 318 -22.78 -24.94 27.21
C LEU A 318 -23.80 -25.10 28.34
N ARG A 319 -23.52 -25.96 29.32
CA ARG A 319 -24.39 -26.15 30.49
C ARG A 319 -24.62 -24.83 31.25
N LEU A 320 -23.54 -24.07 31.50
CA LEU A 320 -23.65 -22.76 32.19
C LEU A 320 -24.44 -21.73 31.37
N LEU A 321 -24.35 -21.75 30.04
CA LEU A 321 -25.12 -20.88 29.17
C LEU A 321 -26.59 -21.29 29.08
N GLU A 322 -26.89 -22.59 29.11
CA GLU A 322 -28.26 -23.10 29.19
C GLU A 322 -28.91 -22.70 30.52
N GLU A 323 -28.20 -22.83 31.64
CA GLU A 323 -28.63 -22.33 32.96
C GLU A 323 -28.92 -20.82 32.92
N ALA A 324 -28.01 -20.02 32.34
CA ALA A 324 -28.19 -18.58 32.19
C ALA A 324 -29.40 -18.24 31.32
N ARG A 325 -29.59 -18.95 30.20
CA ARG A 325 -30.69 -18.71 29.26
C ARG A 325 -32.04 -19.10 29.85
N ALA A 326 -32.11 -20.17 30.64
CA ALA A 326 -33.32 -20.55 31.36
C ALA A 326 -33.71 -19.51 32.42
N GLY A 327 -32.73 -18.91 33.10
CA GLY A 327 -32.94 -17.79 34.02
C GLY A 327 -33.32 -16.48 33.33
N ALA A 328 -33.00 -16.33 32.05
CA ALA A 328 -33.21 -15.11 31.26
C ALA A 328 -34.49 -15.08 30.44
N ARG A 329 -35.52 -15.88 30.79
CA ARG A 329 -36.83 -15.85 30.13
C ARG A 329 -37.50 -14.48 30.30
N ASP A 330 -37.27 -13.62 29.31
CA ASP A 330 -37.90 -12.32 29.16
C ASP A 330 -39.15 -12.51 28.27
N SER A 331 -40.34 -12.27 28.83
CA SER A 331 -41.64 -12.62 28.24
C SER A 331 -41.86 -12.03 26.84
N GLY A 332 -41.14 -10.96 26.48
CA GLY A 332 -41.32 -10.24 25.23
C GLY A 332 -40.69 -10.89 23.98
N TRP A 333 -39.66 -11.75 24.12
CA TRP A 333 -38.99 -12.32 22.94
C TRP A 333 -39.72 -13.56 22.39
N GLU A 334 -40.35 -14.35 23.26
CA GLU A 334 -41.21 -15.47 22.86
C GLU A 334 -42.52 -14.96 22.21
N GLU A 335 -43.04 -13.79 22.61
CA GLU A 335 -44.16 -13.12 21.93
C GLU A 335 -43.81 -12.64 20.52
N VAL A 336 -42.58 -12.15 20.27
CA VAL A 336 -42.13 -11.75 18.92
C VAL A 336 -41.97 -12.96 17.98
N GLN A 337 -41.56 -14.12 18.50
CA GLN A 337 -41.54 -15.37 17.73
C GLN A 337 -42.94 -15.98 17.54
N ALA A 338 -43.81 -15.92 18.55
CA ALA A 338 -45.18 -16.44 18.49
C ALA A 338 -46.11 -15.56 17.62
N ALA A 339 -45.86 -14.25 17.53
CA ALA A 339 -46.61 -13.32 16.68
C ALA A 339 -46.45 -13.59 15.17
N GLN A 340 -45.48 -14.41 14.77
CA GLN A 340 -45.29 -14.83 13.38
C GLN A 340 -46.12 -16.06 13.00
N THR A 341 -46.86 -16.70 13.94
CA THR A 341 -47.46 -18.03 13.69
C THR A 341 -48.94 -18.26 14.09
N GLN A 342 -49.76 -17.24 14.45
CA GLN A 342 -51.21 -17.48 14.67
C GLN A 342 -52.18 -16.40 14.10
N PRO A 343 -53.43 -16.78 13.74
CA PRO A 343 -54.36 -15.93 13.00
C PRO A 343 -55.12 -14.95 13.91
N ARG A 344 -55.26 -13.69 13.48
CA ARG A 344 -55.73 -12.56 14.31
C ARG A 344 -57.25 -12.32 14.25
N ASN A 345 -57.76 -11.76 15.34
CA ASN A 345 -59.17 -11.56 15.73
C ASN A 345 -59.82 -10.27 15.14
N GLN A 346 -61.15 -10.25 15.00
CA GLN A 346 -61.93 -9.31 14.16
C GLN A 346 -61.92 -7.81 14.55
N SER A 347 -61.58 -7.45 15.80
CA SER A 347 -61.45 -6.04 16.21
C SER A 347 -60.12 -5.43 15.79
N SER A 348 -59.03 -6.20 15.87
CA SER A 348 -57.74 -5.82 15.29
C SER A 348 -57.78 -5.85 13.76
N GLU A 349 -58.72 -6.59 13.17
CA GLU A 349 -58.87 -6.71 11.73
C GLU A 349 -59.32 -5.40 11.06
N ARG A 350 -60.09 -4.52 11.72
CA ARG A 350 -60.47 -3.22 11.15
C ARG A 350 -59.35 -2.19 11.19
N ASP A 351 -58.60 -2.14 12.29
CA ASP A 351 -57.42 -1.27 12.41
C ASP A 351 -56.28 -1.79 11.53
N LEU A 352 -56.11 -3.11 11.45
CA LEU A 352 -55.22 -3.75 10.48
C LEU A 352 -55.70 -3.54 9.06
N GLN A 353 -57.00 -3.59 8.74
CA GLN A 353 -57.50 -3.31 7.40
C GLN A 353 -57.21 -1.87 7.00
N SER A 354 -57.37 -0.92 7.92
CA SER A 354 -57.04 0.49 7.67
C SER A 354 -55.54 0.68 7.46
N ARG A 355 -54.71 0.05 8.30
CA ARG A 355 -53.24 0.07 8.15
C ARG A 355 -52.76 -0.69 6.93
N VAL A 356 -53.44 -1.77 6.55
CA VAL A 356 -53.19 -2.55 5.32
C VAL A 356 -53.59 -1.73 4.11
N GLN A 357 -54.68 -0.97 4.15
CA GLN A 357 -55.05 -0.04 3.07
C GLN A 357 -54.01 1.06 2.90
N GLU A 358 -53.54 1.63 4.01
CA GLU A 358 -52.49 2.66 4.02
C GLU A 358 -51.17 2.10 3.49
N LEU A 359 -50.77 0.90 3.96
CA LEU A 359 -49.59 0.19 3.45
C LEU A 359 -49.77 -0.27 2.00
N GLN A 360 -50.97 -0.61 1.54
CA GLN A 360 -51.26 -0.94 0.15
C GLN A 360 -51.14 0.29 -0.75
N GLN A 361 -51.60 1.46 -0.29
CA GLN A 361 -51.37 2.72 -1.01
C GLN A 361 -49.87 3.07 -1.07
N GLN A 362 -49.15 2.91 0.04
CA GLN A 362 -47.69 3.11 0.05
C GLN A 362 -46.95 2.10 -0.83
N LEU A 363 -47.39 0.84 -0.84
CA LEU A 363 -46.86 -0.22 -1.70
C LEU A 363 -47.16 0.08 -3.16
N GLN A 364 -48.37 0.54 -3.50
CA GLN A 364 -48.72 0.96 -4.86
C GLN A 364 -47.87 2.15 -5.31
N SER A 365 -47.68 3.15 -4.46
CA SER A 365 -46.80 4.29 -4.73
C SER A 365 -45.35 3.84 -4.96
N ARG A 366 -44.79 3.00 -4.09
CA ARG A 366 -43.44 2.43 -4.25
C ARG A 366 -43.34 1.48 -5.45
N ASN A 367 -44.40 0.78 -5.82
CA ASN A 367 -44.42 -0.06 -7.01
C ASN A 367 -44.44 0.78 -8.28
N GLN A 368 -45.14 1.92 -8.26
CA GLN A 368 -45.08 2.89 -9.36
C GLN A 368 -43.68 3.50 -9.48
N GLU A 369 -43.09 3.93 -8.36
CA GLU A 369 -41.71 4.45 -8.34
C GLU A 369 -40.71 3.38 -8.80
N ASN A 370 -40.87 2.13 -8.38
CA ASN A 370 -40.05 1.01 -8.87
C ASN A 370 -40.25 0.75 -10.36
N ALA A 371 -41.47 0.88 -10.90
CA ALA A 371 -41.74 0.75 -12.33
C ALA A 371 -41.08 1.88 -13.13
N ASP A 372 -41.14 3.11 -12.64
CA ASP A 372 -40.51 4.28 -13.25
C ASP A 372 -38.97 4.15 -13.22
N LEU A 373 -38.41 3.67 -12.10
CA LEU A 373 -37.00 3.35 -11.96
C LEU A 373 -36.58 2.18 -12.88
N GLN A 374 -37.41 1.15 -13.02
CA GLN A 374 -37.15 0.04 -13.95
C GLN A 374 -37.12 0.51 -15.40
N SER A 375 -38.04 1.41 -15.78
CA SER A 375 -38.04 2.04 -17.12
C SER A 375 -36.75 2.86 -17.33
N SER A 376 -36.35 3.63 -16.32
CA SER A 376 -35.10 4.42 -16.37
C SER A 376 -33.86 3.53 -16.48
N VAL A 377 -33.84 2.38 -15.79
CA VAL A 377 -32.77 1.39 -15.88
C VAL A 377 -32.74 0.73 -17.26
N GLN A 378 -33.90 0.41 -17.85
CA GLN A 378 -33.97 -0.15 -19.20
C GLN A 378 -33.48 0.85 -20.27
N GLU A 379 -33.79 2.13 -20.11
CA GLU A 379 -33.30 3.20 -20.99
C GLU A 379 -31.78 3.35 -20.87
N LEU A 380 -31.25 3.40 -19.65
CA LEU A 380 -29.80 3.42 -19.40
C LEU A 380 -29.11 2.16 -19.95
N HIS A 381 -29.74 1.00 -19.82
CA HIS A 381 -29.20 -0.25 -20.36
C HIS A 381 -29.15 -0.23 -21.89
N SER A 382 -30.19 0.27 -22.54
CA SER A 382 -30.23 0.45 -24.00
C SER A 382 -29.16 1.44 -24.48
N ARG A 383 -28.96 2.53 -23.74
CA ARG A 383 -27.92 3.53 -24.02
C ARG A 383 -26.51 2.98 -23.82
N ASN A 384 -26.29 2.16 -22.79
CA ASN A 384 -25.01 1.47 -22.60
C ASN A 384 -24.74 0.45 -23.70
N GLN A 385 -25.74 -0.34 -24.11
CA GLN A 385 -25.61 -1.25 -25.25
C GLN A 385 -25.28 -0.53 -26.56
N ALA A 386 -25.85 0.66 -26.78
CA ALA A 386 -25.49 1.49 -27.94
C ALA A 386 -24.03 1.95 -27.88
N LYS A 387 -23.56 2.42 -26.71
CA LYS A 387 -22.16 2.79 -26.50
C LYS A 387 -21.20 1.60 -26.62
N ASP A 388 -21.60 0.41 -26.20
CA ASP A 388 -20.79 -0.80 -26.36
C ASP A 388 -20.62 -1.18 -27.84
N ARG A 389 -21.63 -0.95 -28.68
CA ARG A 389 -21.52 -1.12 -30.14
C ARG A 389 -20.57 -0.09 -30.75
N GLU A 390 -20.72 1.19 -30.40
CA GLU A 390 -19.79 2.25 -30.85
C GLU A 390 -18.34 1.94 -30.44
N LEU A 391 -18.13 1.46 -29.20
CA LEU A 391 -16.82 1.06 -28.71
C LEU A 391 -16.26 -0.17 -29.46
N ALA A 392 -17.11 -1.13 -29.82
CA ALA A 392 -16.71 -2.28 -30.61
C ALA A 392 -16.28 -1.90 -32.03
N GLU A 393 -17.01 -0.98 -32.67
CA GLU A 393 -16.66 -0.42 -33.99
C GLU A 393 -15.35 0.37 -33.93
N ALA A 394 -15.17 1.23 -32.92
CA ALA A 394 -13.92 1.97 -32.72
C ALA A 394 -12.73 1.03 -32.51
N ARG A 395 -12.90 -0.07 -31.76
CA ARG A 395 -11.87 -1.09 -31.58
C ARG A 395 -11.54 -1.83 -32.86
N GLN A 396 -12.52 -2.08 -33.73
CA GLN A 396 -12.28 -2.69 -35.03
C GLN A 396 -11.48 -1.76 -35.94
N GLN A 397 -11.82 -0.47 -35.97
CA GLN A 397 -11.05 0.53 -36.71
C GLN A 397 -9.61 0.67 -36.19
N LEU A 398 -9.43 0.61 -34.86
CA LEU A 398 -8.10 0.64 -34.26
C LEU A 398 -7.25 -0.57 -34.70
N ARG A 399 -7.83 -1.78 -34.69
CA ARG A 399 -7.13 -2.98 -35.17
C ARG A 399 -6.70 -2.87 -36.64
N GLN A 400 -7.57 -2.33 -37.50
CA GLN A 400 -7.22 -2.10 -38.91
C GLN A 400 -6.05 -1.12 -39.05
N LYS A 401 -6.03 -0.04 -38.25
CA LYS A 401 -4.90 0.90 -38.23
C LYS A 401 -3.62 0.29 -37.66
N GLU A 402 -3.71 -0.55 -36.64
CA GLU A 402 -2.54 -1.27 -36.09
C GLU A 402 -1.93 -2.23 -37.11
N GLU A 403 -2.77 -2.95 -37.87
CA GLU A 403 -2.31 -3.80 -38.97
C GLU A 403 -1.65 -3.00 -40.10
N GLU A 404 -2.21 -1.83 -40.45
CA GLU A 404 -1.62 -0.93 -41.44
C GLU A 404 -0.26 -0.37 -40.96
N LEU A 405 -0.18 0.05 -39.70
CA LEU A 405 1.06 0.54 -39.10
C LEU A 405 2.12 -0.56 -39.01
N ALA A 406 1.72 -1.81 -38.75
CA ALA A 406 2.62 -2.96 -38.76
C ALA A 406 3.19 -3.23 -40.16
N ARG A 407 2.36 -3.08 -41.22
CA ARG A 407 2.84 -3.18 -42.61
C ARG A 407 3.83 -2.08 -42.95
N GLN A 408 3.53 -0.84 -42.61
CA GLN A 408 4.44 0.30 -42.81
C GLN A 408 5.75 0.12 -42.02
N GLY A 409 5.67 -0.39 -40.78
CA GLY A 409 6.83 -0.73 -39.97
C GLY A 409 7.72 -1.78 -40.64
N ALA A 410 7.13 -2.83 -41.22
CA ALA A 410 7.88 -3.85 -41.94
C ALA A 410 8.54 -3.31 -43.22
N GLU A 411 7.90 -2.37 -43.94
CA GLU A 411 8.50 -1.68 -45.08
C GLU A 411 9.67 -0.80 -44.67
N LEU A 412 9.54 -0.04 -43.58
CA LEU A 412 10.61 0.76 -43.00
C LEU A 412 11.81 -0.10 -42.58
N THR A 413 11.58 -1.24 -41.93
CA THR A 413 12.68 -2.16 -41.57
C THR A 413 13.41 -2.68 -42.81
N ARG A 414 12.70 -3.01 -43.89
CA ARG A 414 13.33 -3.41 -45.17
C ARG A 414 14.13 -2.28 -45.79
N ALA A 415 13.63 -1.05 -45.71
CA ALA A 415 14.35 0.13 -46.17
C ALA A 415 15.62 0.38 -45.33
N GLU A 416 15.53 0.27 -44.01
CA GLU A 416 16.67 0.37 -43.09
C GLU A 416 17.73 -0.71 -43.35
N GLU A 417 17.33 -1.95 -43.61
CA GLU A 417 18.26 -3.02 -44.00
C GLU A 417 18.96 -2.70 -45.33
N THR A 418 18.24 -2.12 -46.28
CA THR A 418 18.80 -1.69 -47.57
C THR A 418 19.82 -0.58 -47.37
N ILE A 419 19.46 0.45 -46.59
CA ILE A 419 20.36 1.56 -46.22
C ILE A 419 21.59 1.02 -45.48
N ARG A 420 21.43 0.05 -44.56
CA ARG A 420 22.57 -0.59 -43.89
C ARG A 420 23.51 -1.30 -44.86
N ARG A 421 22.97 -2.03 -45.84
CA ARG A 421 23.79 -2.70 -46.87
C ARG A 421 24.52 -1.68 -47.73
N GLU A 422 23.84 -0.62 -48.16
CA GLU A 422 24.46 0.47 -48.92
C GLU A 422 25.53 1.19 -48.10
N HIS A 423 25.26 1.46 -46.81
CA HIS A 423 26.21 2.05 -45.90
C HIS A 423 27.42 1.14 -45.67
N GLN A 424 27.23 -0.17 -45.60
CA GLN A 424 28.33 -1.14 -45.51
C GLN A 424 29.16 -1.18 -46.81
N GLN A 425 28.52 -1.10 -47.97
CA GLN A 425 29.23 -0.98 -49.25
C GLN A 425 29.98 0.35 -49.36
N LEU A 426 29.38 1.45 -48.91
CA LEU A 426 30.05 2.75 -48.82
C LEU A 426 31.24 2.68 -47.88
N ARG A 427 31.12 2.01 -46.71
CA ARG A 427 32.25 1.78 -45.80
C ARG A 427 33.37 0.97 -46.45
N GLN A 428 33.04 -0.07 -47.22
CA GLN A 428 34.05 -0.82 -47.97
C GLN A 428 34.72 0.03 -49.05
N LYS A 429 33.95 0.87 -49.76
CA LYS A 429 34.49 1.84 -50.72
C LYS A 429 35.33 2.92 -50.05
N GLU A 430 34.92 3.41 -48.88
CA GLU A 430 35.70 4.33 -48.04
C GLU A 430 36.98 3.66 -47.55
N GLU A 431 36.96 2.36 -47.25
CA GLU A 431 38.15 1.62 -46.83
C GLU A 431 39.11 1.38 -48.01
N GLN A 432 38.59 1.12 -49.20
CA GLN A 432 39.37 1.11 -50.45
C GLN A 432 39.93 2.50 -50.78
N LEU A 433 39.11 3.55 -50.62
CA LEU A 433 39.53 4.93 -50.80
C LEU A 433 40.60 5.29 -49.77
N ARG A 434 40.43 4.92 -48.50
CA ARG A 434 41.43 5.08 -47.43
C ARG A 434 42.70 4.30 -47.72
N SER A 435 42.62 3.12 -48.36
CA SER A 435 43.81 2.39 -48.79
C SER A 435 44.52 3.10 -49.94
N SER A 436 43.76 3.70 -50.87
CA SER A 436 44.29 4.52 -51.96
C SER A 436 44.86 5.84 -51.45
N GLU A 437 44.17 6.48 -50.50
CA GLU A 437 44.59 7.67 -49.77
C GLU A 437 45.77 7.36 -48.86
N ALA A 438 45.89 6.15 -48.30
CA ALA A 438 47.06 5.71 -47.54
C ALA A 438 48.27 5.53 -48.46
N LEU A 439 48.09 5.03 -49.68
CA LEU A 439 49.14 5.03 -50.72
C LEU A 439 49.55 6.45 -51.11
N VAL A 440 48.59 7.36 -51.28
CA VAL A 440 48.84 8.79 -51.51
C VAL A 440 49.47 9.45 -50.28
N ALA A 441 49.10 9.03 -49.08
CA ALA A 441 49.62 9.52 -47.80
C ALA A 441 50.99 8.95 -47.49
N ASP A 442 51.36 7.77 -48.00
CA ASP A 442 52.73 7.22 -47.94
C ASP A 442 53.64 8.02 -48.90
N PHE A 443 53.09 8.38 -50.06
CA PHE A 443 53.70 9.32 -50.99
C PHE A 443 53.83 10.74 -50.38
N GLN A 444 52.85 11.20 -49.59
CA GLN A 444 52.89 12.47 -48.85
C GLN A 444 53.71 12.40 -47.55
N LYS A 445 53.84 11.24 -46.89
CA LYS A 445 54.71 11.01 -45.71
C LYS A 445 56.18 11.08 -46.07
N THR A 446 56.53 10.71 -47.31
CA THR A 446 57.85 10.99 -47.88
C THR A 446 58.07 12.51 -48.05
N LEU A 447 57.01 13.30 -48.18
CA LEU A 447 57.01 14.77 -48.30
C LEU A 447 56.80 15.52 -46.98
N GLN A 448 56.35 14.85 -45.93
CA GLN A 448 56.02 15.42 -44.63
C GLN A 448 56.70 14.64 -43.51
N GLN A 449 58.03 14.82 -43.39
CA GLN A 449 58.74 14.84 -42.10
C GLN A 449 58.26 15.99 -41.19
N ARG A 450 56.98 16.34 -41.22
CA ARG A 450 56.44 17.48 -40.49
C ARG A 450 55.04 17.13 -40.00
N ASP A 451 55.01 16.97 -38.68
CA ASP A 451 53.89 17.19 -37.78
C ASP A 451 52.83 16.09 -37.71
N SER A 452 53.03 15.29 -36.67
CA SER A 452 52.11 14.38 -36.00
C SER A 452 50.98 15.10 -35.26
N GLU A 453 49.75 14.59 -35.29
CA GLU A 453 49.07 13.94 -34.14
C GLU A 453 47.58 13.58 -34.41
N PRO A 454 46.99 12.64 -33.62
CA PRO A 454 45.63 12.10 -33.79
C PRO A 454 44.56 12.79 -32.89
N THR A 455 43.30 12.62 -33.27
CA THR A 455 42.11 13.38 -32.80
C THR A 455 41.71 13.11 -31.33
N GLN A 456 41.82 14.13 -30.47
CA GLN A 456 41.35 14.18 -29.08
C GLN A 456 39.84 14.47 -28.97
N ARG A 457 39.14 13.81 -28.02
CA ARG A 457 37.89 14.36 -27.44
C ARG A 457 38.26 15.47 -26.47
N THR A 458 37.72 16.66 -26.71
CA THR A 458 38.17 17.90 -26.07
C THR A 458 37.69 18.02 -24.62
N LYS A 459 38.63 18.32 -23.71
CA LYS A 459 38.37 18.71 -22.32
C LYS A 459 37.59 20.04 -22.30
N LEU A 460 36.56 20.16 -21.45
CA LEU A 460 35.85 21.43 -21.25
C LEU A 460 36.76 22.46 -20.58
N THR A 461 36.71 23.71 -21.03
CA THR A 461 37.33 24.86 -20.35
C THR A 461 36.23 25.65 -19.66
N VAL A 462 36.33 25.84 -18.34
CA VAL A 462 35.30 26.52 -17.55
C VAL A 462 35.77 27.89 -17.06
N GLN A 463 34.86 28.87 -16.98
CA GLN A 463 35.13 30.20 -16.46
C GLN A 463 34.12 30.57 -15.37
N CYS A 464 34.60 30.69 -14.13
CA CYS A 464 33.72 30.99 -12.99
C CYS A 464 33.61 32.50 -12.72
N HIS A 465 32.39 33.01 -12.60
CA HIS A 465 32.10 34.41 -12.30
C HIS A 465 31.24 34.51 -11.03
N ARG A 466 31.72 35.24 -10.02
CA ARG A 466 30.96 35.55 -8.81
C ARG A 466 29.84 36.54 -9.14
N LYS A 467 28.61 36.26 -8.68
CA LYS A 467 27.42 37.10 -8.84
C LYS A 467 26.89 37.58 -7.48
N LYS A 468 25.76 38.28 -7.49
CA LYS A 468 25.08 38.74 -6.25
C LYS A 468 24.80 37.57 -5.32
N THR A 469 25.09 37.78 -4.04
CA THR A 469 24.84 36.81 -2.97
C THR A 469 23.38 36.41 -2.90
N ALA A 470 23.14 35.17 -2.49
CA ALA A 470 21.82 34.67 -2.21
C ALA A 470 21.17 35.47 -1.06
N PRO A 471 19.83 35.55 -1.01
CA PRO A 471 19.12 36.28 0.05
C PRO A 471 19.22 35.61 1.42
N CYS A 472 19.67 34.36 1.49
CA CYS A 472 19.89 33.59 2.71
C CYS A 472 20.92 32.48 2.47
N GLU A 473 21.31 31.80 3.54
CA GLU A 473 22.09 30.57 3.47
C GLU A 473 21.33 29.48 2.69
N MET A 474 22.01 28.83 1.75
CA MET A 474 21.43 27.77 0.92
C MET A 474 22.36 26.56 0.90
N PHE A 475 21.99 25.48 1.57
CA PHE A 475 22.75 24.21 1.54
C PHE A 475 21.80 23.01 1.53
N ARG A 476 22.20 21.92 0.87
CA ARG A 476 21.45 20.63 0.78
C ARG A 476 19.97 20.73 0.35
N GLY A 477 19.61 21.85 -0.24
CA GLY A 477 18.25 22.15 -0.66
C GLY A 477 18.00 21.67 -2.08
N SER A 478 17.14 22.39 -2.77
CA SER A 478 16.70 22.04 -4.11
C SER A 478 16.88 23.20 -5.07
N ALA A 479 17.54 22.94 -6.21
CA ALA A 479 17.60 23.83 -7.36
C ALA A 479 16.94 23.23 -8.61
N THR A 480 16.27 24.07 -9.40
CA THR A 480 15.76 23.75 -10.75
C THR A 480 15.72 25.02 -11.62
N THR A 481 15.42 24.91 -12.91
CA THR A 481 15.31 26.05 -13.81
C THR A 481 14.37 25.80 -14.97
N ASP A 482 13.74 26.86 -15.48
CA ASP A 482 12.99 26.88 -16.74
C ASP A 482 13.78 27.56 -17.88
N GLY A 483 15.08 27.81 -17.66
CA GLY A 483 16.00 28.50 -18.55
C GLY A 483 16.04 30.03 -18.36
N ARG A 484 14.89 30.66 -18.06
CA ARG A 484 14.85 32.09 -17.74
C ARG A 484 15.16 32.35 -16.27
N PHE A 485 14.60 31.52 -15.41
CA PHE A 485 14.69 31.62 -13.97
C PHE A 485 15.30 30.35 -13.39
N ALA A 486 16.14 30.52 -12.38
CA ALA A 486 16.58 29.44 -11.51
C ALA A 486 15.83 29.56 -10.17
N TYR A 487 15.32 28.44 -9.68
CA TYR A 487 14.52 28.36 -8.48
C TYR A 487 15.27 27.57 -7.41
N PHE A 488 15.26 28.07 -6.18
CA PHE A 488 16.02 27.54 -5.07
C PHE A 488 15.15 27.43 -3.82
N THR A 489 15.33 26.38 -3.04
CA THR A 489 14.78 26.27 -1.68
C THR A 489 15.80 25.60 -0.77
N PRO A 490 16.09 26.13 0.43
CA PRO A 490 16.99 25.49 1.39
C PRO A 490 16.40 24.19 1.96
N ARG A 491 17.22 23.31 2.53
CA ARG A 491 16.77 22.04 3.13
C ARG A 491 15.75 22.29 4.26
N ASP A 492 16.19 22.96 5.31
CA ASP A 492 15.42 23.16 6.55
C ASP A 492 14.47 24.37 6.49
N SER A 493 14.05 24.76 5.28
CA SER A 493 13.12 25.85 5.03
C SER A 493 12.11 25.44 3.97
N ASN A 494 10.97 26.10 3.97
CA ASN A 494 9.99 26.00 2.89
C ASN A 494 9.95 27.28 2.03
N SER A 495 10.83 28.26 2.29
CA SER A 495 10.97 29.44 1.43
C SER A 495 11.48 29.05 0.05
N VAL A 496 10.94 29.70 -0.97
CA VAL A 496 11.30 29.47 -2.37
C VAL A 496 11.78 30.78 -2.96
N TYR A 497 12.96 30.76 -3.56
CA TYR A 497 13.60 31.91 -4.16
C TYR A 497 13.73 31.71 -5.67
N GLN A 498 13.50 32.78 -6.41
CA GLN A 498 13.64 32.85 -7.84
C GLN A 498 14.80 33.78 -8.18
N TYR A 499 15.68 33.35 -9.06
CA TYR A 499 16.79 34.12 -9.59
C TYR A 499 16.61 34.29 -11.10
N GLU A 500 16.52 35.54 -11.56
CA GLU A 500 16.42 35.84 -12.99
C GLU A 500 17.83 35.84 -13.63
N CYS A 501 18.07 34.88 -14.52
CA CYS A 501 19.42 34.59 -15.04
C CYS A 501 20.02 35.73 -15.88
N SER A 502 19.18 36.59 -16.46
CA SER A 502 19.61 37.71 -17.31
C SER A 502 19.87 39.00 -16.52
N THR A 503 19.08 39.27 -15.48
CA THR A 503 19.15 40.52 -14.69
C THR A 503 19.88 40.35 -13.37
N GLU A 504 20.17 39.10 -12.98
CA GLU A 504 20.81 38.71 -11.73
C GLU A 504 20.05 39.20 -10.48
N LYS A 505 18.72 39.27 -10.59
CA LYS A 505 17.83 39.69 -9.50
C LYS A 505 17.22 38.49 -8.80
N TRP A 506 17.12 38.62 -7.48
CA TRP A 506 16.44 37.69 -6.62
C TRP A 506 15.02 38.17 -6.31
N GLU A 507 14.07 37.25 -6.29
CA GLU A 507 12.71 37.44 -5.82
C GLU A 507 12.33 36.29 -4.87
N GLU A 508 11.66 36.60 -3.77
CA GLU A 508 11.05 35.60 -2.92
C GLU A 508 9.65 35.24 -3.42
N LEU A 509 9.44 33.96 -3.66
CA LEU A 509 8.17 33.38 -4.02
C LEU A 509 7.42 32.89 -2.77
N PRO A 510 6.11 32.66 -2.86
CA PRO A 510 5.36 32.04 -1.77
C PRO A 510 6.03 30.74 -1.33
N SER A 511 6.19 30.56 -0.02
CA SER A 511 6.77 29.34 0.55
C SER A 511 5.98 28.11 0.11
N CYS A 512 6.71 27.04 -0.23
CA CYS A 512 6.08 25.76 -0.54
C CYS A 512 5.44 25.15 0.72
N PRO A 513 4.48 24.23 0.58
CA PRO A 513 3.75 23.73 1.73
C PRO A 513 4.58 22.89 2.70
N TYR A 514 5.66 22.25 2.23
CA TYR A 514 6.49 21.33 3.01
C TYR A 514 7.98 21.72 2.92
N GLN A 515 8.71 21.60 4.02
CA GLN A 515 10.18 21.70 4.02
C GLN A 515 10.79 20.49 3.33
N ASN A 516 12.07 20.55 2.94
CA ASN A 516 12.77 19.43 2.27
C ASN A 516 12.07 18.93 0.99
N SER A 517 11.24 19.76 0.37
CA SER A 517 10.59 19.48 -0.91
C SER A 517 11.61 19.60 -2.05
N ARG A 518 11.55 18.70 -3.04
CA ARG A 518 12.35 18.86 -4.25
C ARG A 518 11.55 19.62 -5.31
N LEU A 519 12.11 20.72 -5.78
CA LEU A 519 11.57 21.57 -6.84
C LEU A 519 11.94 21.00 -8.21
N VAL A 520 10.98 21.06 -9.14
CA VAL A 520 11.11 20.60 -10.51
C VAL A 520 10.18 21.38 -11.44
N ILE A 521 10.50 21.48 -12.72
CA ILE A 521 9.62 22.06 -13.73
C ILE A 521 8.87 20.94 -14.46
N ILE A 522 7.54 20.95 -14.39
CA ILE A 522 6.67 20.00 -15.09
C ILE A 522 5.64 20.81 -15.86
N ASP A 523 5.49 20.57 -17.16
CA ASP A 523 4.53 21.31 -18.00
C ASP A 523 4.75 22.84 -17.91
N ARG A 524 6.04 23.26 -17.86
CA ARG A 524 6.50 24.66 -17.68
C ARG A 524 6.07 25.32 -16.38
N GLU A 525 5.68 24.55 -15.37
CA GLU A 525 5.27 25.06 -14.07
C GLU A 525 6.15 24.52 -12.94
N LEU A 526 6.52 25.41 -12.03
CA LEU A 526 7.28 25.06 -10.84
C LEU A 526 6.45 24.18 -9.92
N THR A 527 6.95 22.97 -9.65
CA THR A 527 6.29 21.96 -8.84
C THR A 527 7.21 21.50 -7.71
N ALA A 528 6.70 21.46 -6.49
CA ALA A 528 7.32 20.88 -5.31
C ALA A 528 6.86 19.43 -5.16
N VAL A 529 7.81 18.52 -4.95
CA VAL A 529 7.60 17.07 -4.90
C VAL A 529 8.04 16.55 -3.54
N GLY A 530 7.14 15.88 -2.83
CA GLY A 530 7.41 15.33 -1.50
C GLY A 530 7.66 16.41 -0.45
N GLY A 531 8.32 16.04 0.64
CA GLY A 531 8.72 16.95 1.71
C GLY A 531 8.30 16.48 3.10
N TYR A 532 8.53 17.35 4.09
CA TYR A 532 8.30 17.10 5.50
C TYR A 532 7.80 18.37 6.22
N ASP A 533 6.79 18.21 7.09
CA ASP A 533 6.23 19.28 7.94
C ASP A 533 5.86 18.77 9.36
N GLY A 534 6.54 17.73 9.83
CA GLY A 534 6.14 16.91 10.98
C GLY A 534 5.65 15.52 10.56
N SER A 535 5.20 15.40 9.30
CA SER A 535 4.96 14.13 8.62
C SER A 535 5.55 14.16 7.22
N TYR A 536 5.92 13.00 6.68
CA TYR A 536 6.40 12.90 5.29
C TYR A 536 5.20 12.93 4.34
N THR A 537 5.31 13.66 3.23
CA THR A 537 4.25 13.74 2.22
C THR A 537 4.65 13.04 0.93
N ASN A 538 3.65 12.50 0.22
CA ASN A 538 3.79 11.99 -1.15
C ASN A 538 3.19 12.94 -2.19
N LYS A 539 2.75 14.13 -1.78
CA LYS A 539 2.00 15.06 -2.63
C LYS A 539 2.89 15.90 -3.54
N LEU A 540 2.30 16.39 -4.62
CA LEU A 540 2.91 17.31 -5.57
C LEU A 540 2.11 18.62 -5.61
N TYR A 541 2.79 19.74 -5.34
CA TYR A 541 2.18 21.07 -5.36
C TYR A 541 2.79 21.91 -6.47
N THR A 542 1.96 22.45 -7.35
CA THR A 542 2.39 23.33 -8.44
C THR A 542 2.07 24.77 -8.09
N LEU A 543 3.02 25.68 -8.29
CA LEU A 543 2.83 27.11 -8.05
C LEU A 543 2.07 27.75 -9.22
N ARG A 544 0.82 28.17 -8.98
CA ARG A 544 -0.01 28.90 -9.94
C ARG A 544 -0.53 30.18 -9.32
N GLN A 545 -0.38 31.31 -10.02
CA GLN A 545 -0.86 32.62 -9.54
C GLN A 545 -0.40 32.95 -8.11
N ARG A 546 0.89 32.66 -7.80
CA ARG A 546 1.47 32.81 -6.45
C ARG A 546 0.74 32.01 -5.35
N LYS A 547 0.09 30.90 -5.69
CA LYS A 547 -0.48 29.94 -4.73
C LYS A 547 -0.08 28.51 -5.11
N TRP A 548 0.26 27.71 -4.11
CA TRP A 548 0.55 26.29 -4.30
C TRP A 548 -0.74 25.49 -4.38
N VAL A 549 -0.92 24.73 -5.45
CA VAL A 549 -2.11 23.91 -5.69
C VAL A 549 -1.73 22.47 -5.99
N GLU A 550 -2.50 21.52 -5.47
CA GLU A 550 -2.32 20.09 -5.76
C GLU A 550 -2.84 19.82 -7.19
N LYS A 551 -1.93 19.75 -8.17
CA LYS A 551 -2.27 19.58 -9.61
C LYS A 551 -2.20 18.12 -10.06
N TYR A 552 -1.28 17.34 -9.50
CA TYR A 552 -0.95 15.99 -9.95
C TYR A 552 -1.27 14.94 -8.87
N PRO A 553 -1.56 13.68 -9.25
CA PRO A 553 -1.74 12.60 -8.29
C PRO A 553 -0.50 12.42 -7.39
N PRO A 554 -0.69 12.00 -6.13
CA PRO A 554 0.43 11.79 -5.22
C PRO A 554 1.30 10.59 -5.64
N MET A 555 2.58 10.64 -5.28
CA MET A 555 3.54 9.53 -5.38
C MET A 555 3.05 8.30 -4.60
N ASN A 556 3.57 7.12 -4.95
CA ASN A 556 3.28 5.91 -4.19
C ASN A 556 3.92 5.96 -2.79
N THR A 557 5.09 6.61 -2.68
CA THR A 557 5.86 6.69 -1.43
C THR A 557 5.90 8.11 -0.89
N ALA A 558 5.58 8.29 0.40
CA ALA A 558 5.77 9.55 1.11
C ALA A 558 7.22 9.70 1.58
N ARG A 559 7.90 10.77 1.15
CA ARG A 559 9.35 10.95 1.37
C ARG A 559 9.82 12.39 1.20
N SER A 560 10.93 12.72 1.86
CA SER A 560 11.68 13.97 1.70
C SER A 560 13.08 13.70 1.14
N ASP A 561 13.87 14.75 0.93
CA ASP A 561 15.29 14.64 0.53
C ASP A 561 15.50 13.77 -0.73
N THR A 562 14.54 13.82 -1.66
CA THR A 562 14.57 13.03 -2.90
C THR A 562 15.41 13.72 -3.97
N ALA A 563 15.96 12.92 -4.90
CA ALA A 563 16.42 13.43 -6.18
C ALA A 563 15.28 13.38 -7.19
N VAL A 564 15.12 14.43 -7.99
CA VAL A 564 14.13 14.46 -9.07
C VAL A 564 14.77 14.93 -10.37
N VAL A 565 14.37 14.33 -11.48
CA VAL A 565 14.73 14.77 -12.82
C VAL A 565 13.49 14.71 -13.72
N THR A 566 13.43 15.61 -14.70
CA THR A 566 12.39 15.59 -15.73
C THR A 566 13.06 15.40 -17.08
N THR A 567 12.50 14.52 -17.91
CA THR A 567 12.98 14.28 -19.26
C THR A 567 12.92 15.55 -20.10
N SER A 568 13.77 15.64 -21.12
CA SER A 568 13.89 16.82 -21.98
C SER A 568 12.59 17.19 -22.72
N ASP A 569 11.74 16.20 -22.98
CA ASP A 569 10.40 16.36 -23.55
C ASP A 569 9.36 16.91 -22.53
N GLY A 570 9.69 16.92 -21.23
CA GLY A 570 8.78 17.33 -20.15
C GLY A 570 7.67 16.31 -19.85
N GLU A 571 7.71 15.12 -20.45
CA GLU A 571 6.63 14.14 -20.40
C GLU A 571 6.73 13.18 -19.20
N HIS A 572 7.94 13.06 -18.63
CA HIS A 572 8.23 12.11 -17.59
C HIS A 572 9.02 12.77 -16.45
N LEU A 573 8.50 12.65 -15.24
CA LEU A 573 9.20 12.97 -14.00
C LEU A 573 9.72 11.66 -13.38
N ILE A 574 10.97 11.65 -12.95
CA ILE A 574 11.56 10.52 -12.23
C ILE A 574 11.95 11.01 -10.84
N VAL A 575 11.45 10.31 -9.82
CA VAL A 575 11.74 10.56 -8.41
C VAL A 575 12.58 9.40 -7.89
N ILE A 576 13.73 9.72 -7.30
CA ILE A 576 14.81 8.78 -7.03
C ILE A 576 15.20 8.87 -5.56
N GLY A 577 15.10 7.74 -4.86
CA GLY A 577 15.52 7.58 -3.48
C GLY A 577 14.81 8.54 -2.52
N GLY A 578 15.52 8.97 -1.48
CA GLY A 578 15.03 9.89 -0.45
C GLY A 578 14.86 9.24 0.91
N TYR A 579 14.32 10.00 1.85
CA TYR A 579 14.19 9.61 3.26
C TYR A 579 12.73 9.32 3.61
N VAL A 580 12.47 8.13 4.19
CA VAL A 580 11.11 7.63 4.49
C VAL A 580 10.93 7.42 5.98
N GLY A 581 9.90 8.07 6.56
CA GLY A 581 9.36 7.73 7.89
C GLY A 581 10.29 7.94 9.08
N GLY A 582 11.42 8.64 8.93
CA GLY A 582 12.38 8.83 10.01
C GLY A 582 13.28 7.62 10.28
N VAL A 583 13.13 6.53 9.52
CA VAL A 583 13.75 5.22 9.82
C VAL A 583 14.88 4.89 8.84
N SER A 584 14.75 5.23 7.56
CA SER A 584 15.69 4.75 6.53
C SER A 584 15.66 5.55 5.23
N TRP A 585 16.82 5.57 4.55
CA TRP A 585 16.93 5.97 3.15
C TRP A 585 16.40 4.87 2.25
N THR A 586 15.67 5.22 1.19
CA THR A 586 15.12 4.25 0.23
C THR A 586 15.92 4.22 -1.08
N ALA A 587 15.95 3.04 -1.71
CA ALA A 587 16.43 2.84 -3.07
C ALA A 587 15.34 3.04 -4.13
N THR A 588 14.09 3.26 -3.71
CA THR A 588 12.92 3.29 -4.60
C THR A 588 13.04 4.35 -5.70
N VAL A 589 12.66 3.97 -6.92
CA VAL A 589 12.61 4.87 -8.08
C VAL A 589 11.21 4.85 -8.68
N GLU A 590 10.61 6.03 -8.84
CA GLU A 590 9.25 6.18 -9.37
C GLU A 590 9.22 7.09 -10.59
N LEU A 591 8.48 6.68 -11.62
CA LEU A 591 8.22 7.40 -12.85
C LEU A 591 6.79 7.94 -12.83
N PHE A 592 6.63 9.24 -13.02
CA PHE A 592 5.35 9.87 -13.29
C PHE A 592 5.26 10.28 -14.75
N GLN A 593 4.28 9.71 -15.44
CA GLN A 593 3.95 10.08 -16.81
C GLN A 593 2.89 11.20 -16.79
N VAL A 594 3.30 12.39 -17.24
CA VAL A 594 2.54 13.65 -17.08
C VAL A 594 1.21 13.59 -17.84
N LYS A 595 1.23 13.18 -19.12
CA LYS A 595 0.02 13.11 -19.96
C LYS A 595 -1.03 12.14 -19.43
N SER A 596 -0.62 10.94 -19.02
CA SER A 596 -1.55 9.92 -18.52
C SER A 596 -1.88 10.08 -17.04
N ARG A 597 -1.15 10.94 -16.31
CA ARG A 597 -1.25 11.13 -14.86
C ARG A 597 -1.14 9.81 -14.09
N ARG A 598 -0.15 8.99 -14.44
CA ARG A 598 0.07 7.68 -13.81
C ARG A 598 1.47 7.60 -13.24
N TRP A 599 1.55 7.01 -12.05
CA TRP A 599 2.78 6.62 -11.39
C TRP A 599 3.11 5.16 -11.72
N TYR A 600 4.40 4.90 -11.88
CA TYR A 600 4.95 3.57 -12.08
C TYR A 600 6.21 3.43 -11.24
N GLN A 601 6.44 2.24 -10.70
CA GLN A 601 7.71 1.92 -10.05
C GLN A 601 8.70 1.41 -11.10
N LEU A 602 9.90 2.01 -11.12
CA LEU A 602 11.01 1.58 -11.95
C LEU A 602 11.93 0.63 -11.16
N THR A 603 12.92 0.05 -11.82
CA THR A 603 14.01 -0.66 -11.14
C THR A 603 14.63 0.24 -10.06
N ASP A 604 14.59 -0.23 -8.82
CA ASP A 604 15.20 0.45 -7.68
C ASP A 604 16.70 0.63 -7.89
N LEU A 605 17.28 1.64 -7.23
CA LEU A 605 18.73 1.81 -7.16
C LEU A 605 19.38 0.53 -6.62
N PRO A 606 20.62 0.19 -7.06
CA PRO A 606 21.33 -0.98 -6.54
C PRO A 606 21.51 -0.97 -5.00
N GLN A 607 21.53 0.23 -4.42
CA GLN A 607 21.56 0.47 -2.98
C GLN A 607 20.87 1.80 -2.64
N PRO A 608 20.32 1.98 -1.42
CA PRO A 608 19.84 3.27 -0.96
C PRO A 608 20.95 4.33 -0.93
N LEU A 609 20.61 5.57 -1.30
CA LEU A 609 21.56 6.68 -1.29
C LEU A 609 21.09 7.78 -0.34
N GLN A 610 22.01 8.27 0.50
CA GLN A 610 21.84 9.47 1.31
C GLN A 610 22.18 10.71 0.48
N PHE A 611 21.36 11.75 0.64
CA PHE A 611 21.46 13.02 -0.10
C PHE A 611 21.64 12.82 -1.61
N PRO A 612 20.73 12.06 -2.26
CA PRO A 612 20.88 11.78 -3.68
C PRO A 612 20.81 13.06 -4.51
N SER A 613 21.69 13.16 -5.50
CA SER A 613 21.68 14.20 -6.54
C SER A 613 21.58 13.51 -7.89
N ALA A 614 20.71 14.01 -8.77
CA ALA A 614 20.49 13.42 -10.07
C ALA A 614 20.42 14.46 -11.19
N THR A 615 20.86 14.07 -12.37
CA THR A 615 20.82 14.89 -13.59
C THR A 615 20.61 14.01 -14.83
N ILE A 616 20.09 14.60 -15.90
CA ILE A 616 19.92 13.92 -17.19
C ILE A 616 20.93 14.48 -18.18
N CYS A 617 21.69 13.59 -18.80
CA CYS A 617 22.67 13.90 -19.82
C CYS A 617 22.39 13.02 -21.05
N GLY A 618 21.93 13.65 -22.14
CA GLY A 618 21.35 12.92 -23.27
C GLY A 618 20.17 12.08 -22.81
N ASP A 619 20.18 10.79 -23.16
CA ASP A 619 19.15 9.83 -22.76
C ASP A 619 19.50 9.12 -21.44
N LEU A 620 20.44 9.64 -20.63
CA LEU A 620 20.94 8.92 -19.46
C LEU A 620 20.70 9.68 -18.15
N VAL A 621 20.07 9.01 -17.18
CA VAL A 621 19.90 9.50 -15.81
C VAL A 621 21.10 9.11 -14.98
N HIS A 622 21.82 10.13 -14.51
CA HIS A 622 22.95 9.98 -13.62
C HIS A 622 22.50 10.28 -12.20
N VAL A 623 22.82 9.40 -11.26
CA VAL A 623 22.54 9.58 -9.84
C VAL A 623 23.82 9.42 -9.05
N VAL A 624 24.07 10.34 -8.12
CA VAL A 624 25.19 10.29 -7.19
C VAL A 624 24.69 10.48 -5.75
N GLY A 625 25.33 9.81 -4.80
CA GLY A 625 24.99 9.96 -3.37
C GLY A 625 25.81 9.02 -2.50
N LEU A 626 25.57 9.05 -1.19
CA LEU A 626 26.28 8.20 -0.22
C LEU A 626 25.54 6.86 -0.02
N GLY A 627 26.19 5.72 -0.25
CA GLY A 627 25.64 4.39 0.06
C GLY A 627 26.48 3.62 1.08
N ASP A 628 26.18 2.33 1.23
CA ASP A 628 26.74 1.46 2.29
C ASP A 628 28.25 1.22 2.15
N ASP A 629 28.75 1.10 0.91
CA ASP A 629 30.19 0.92 0.61
C ASP A 629 30.93 2.25 0.35
N GLY A 630 30.29 3.40 0.62
CA GLY A 630 30.81 4.74 0.33
C GLY A 630 30.03 5.47 -0.77
N TYR A 631 30.65 6.48 -1.39
CA TYR A 631 29.98 7.33 -2.38
C TYR A 631 29.80 6.59 -3.71
N SER A 632 28.55 6.48 -4.16
CA SER A 632 28.15 5.66 -5.30
C SER A 632 27.55 6.52 -6.40
N CYS A 633 27.79 6.10 -7.64
CA CYS A 633 27.25 6.70 -8.83
C CYS A 633 26.69 5.64 -9.76
N SER A 634 25.46 5.83 -10.20
CA SER A 634 24.74 4.89 -11.06
C SER A 634 24.14 5.62 -12.25
N LEU A 635 24.17 4.95 -13.39
CA LEU A 635 23.67 5.45 -14.66
C LEU A 635 22.59 4.55 -15.21
N ALA A 636 21.50 5.15 -15.68
CA ALA A 636 20.37 4.49 -16.28
C ALA A 636 20.07 5.07 -17.66
N ALA A 637 19.81 4.22 -18.66
CA ALA A 637 19.31 4.68 -19.95
C ALA A 637 17.80 4.90 -19.91
N LEU A 638 17.35 5.98 -20.52
CA LEU A 638 15.96 6.31 -20.78
C LEU A 638 15.59 5.89 -22.20
N PRO A 639 14.40 5.34 -22.41
CA PRO A 639 13.86 5.12 -23.75
C PRO A 639 13.59 6.47 -24.44
N SER A 640 13.84 6.56 -25.75
CA SER A 640 13.52 7.75 -26.54
C SER A 640 12.00 7.97 -26.66
N SER A 641 11.59 9.24 -26.70
CA SER A 641 10.22 9.73 -26.49
C SER A 641 9.19 9.45 -27.60
N ASP A 642 9.50 8.64 -28.60
CA ASP A 642 8.69 8.61 -29.83
C ASP A 642 7.61 7.51 -29.88
N LYS A 643 7.48 6.67 -28.84
CA LYS A 643 6.43 5.64 -28.77
C LYS A 643 5.83 5.50 -27.36
N PRO A 644 4.51 5.25 -27.25
CA PRO A 644 3.90 4.93 -25.95
C PRO A 644 4.51 3.65 -25.39
N ILE A 645 5.16 3.77 -24.23
CA ILE A 645 5.79 2.64 -23.55
C ILE A 645 4.67 1.75 -22.99
N PRO A 646 4.63 0.45 -23.34
CA PRO A 646 3.66 -0.48 -22.76
C PRO A 646 3.82 -0.54 -21.23
N PRO A 647 2.74 -0.49 -20.42
CA PRO A 647 2.84 -0.51 -18.96
C PRO A 647 3.64 -1.68 -18.38
N GLN A 648 3.68 -2.81 -19.09
CA GLN A 648 4.41 -4.01 -18.69
C GLN A 648 5.93 -3.89 -18.86
N SER A 649 6.39 -2.99 -19.74
CA SER A 649 7.81 -2.72 -19.97
C SER A 649 8.38 -1.68 -19.01
N ILE A 650 7.51 -0.91 -18.34
CA ILE A 650 7.88 0.22 -17.48
C ILE A 650 8.83 -0.18 -16.34
N PRO A 651 8.60 -1.27 -15.59
CA PRO A 651 9.49 -1.68 -14.51
C PRO A 651 10.91 -2.01 -14.96
N HIS A 652 11.11 -2.37 -16.23
CA HIS A 652 12.41 -2.77 -16.79
C HIS A 652 13.01 -1.69 -17.72
N LEU A 653 12.42 -0.50 -17.77
CA LEU A 653 12.90 0.59 -18.63
C LEU A 653 14.31 1.05 -18.28
N ILE A 654 14.64 0.97 -16.99
CA ILE A 654 15.91 1.40 -16.45
C ILE A 654 16.68 0.17 -15.98
N SER A 655 17.91 0.06 -16.44
CA SER A 655 18.92 -0.82 -15.85
C SER A 655 20.07 0.05 -15.35
N TRP A 656 20.32 -0.01 -14.04
CA TRP A 656 21.43 0.71 -13.41
C TRP A 656 22.77 0.07 -13.76
N LYS A 657 23.74 0.91 -14.13
CA LYS A 657 25.14 0.53 -14.32
C LYS A 657 26.02 1.37 -13.40
N PRO A 658 27.02 0.78 -12.73
CA PRO A 658 27.95 1.53 -11.90
C PRO A 658 28.82 2.43 -12.77
N LEU A 659 29.11 3.63 -12.28
CA LEU A 659 30.09 4.56 -12.82
C LEU A 659 31.42 4.46 -12.06
N PRO A 660 32.52 5.01 -12.60
CA PRO A 660 33.81 5.03 -11.91
C PRO A 660 33.70 5.71 -10.53
N PRO A 661 34.41 5.21 -9.50
CA PRO A 661 34.36 5.77 -8.15
C PRO A 661 34.53 7.29 -8.14
N LEU A 662 33.73 7.96 -7.32
CA LEU A 662 33.67 9.41 -7.33
C LEU A 662 34.97 10.02 -6.77
N PRO A 663 35.49 11.09 -7.38
CA PRO A 663 36.75 11.69 -6.98
C PRO A 663 36.63 12.46 -5.66
N LEU A 664 35.40 12.83 -5.29
CA LEU A 664 35.04 13.67 -4.16
C LEU A 664 33.72 13.17 -3.59
N THR A 665 33.56 13.26 -2.27
CA THR A 665 32.27 13.02 -1.62
C THR A 665 31.45 14.30 -1.58
N ARG A 666 30.13 14.23 -1.40
CA ARG A 666 29.23 15.40 -1.23
C ARG A 666 29.26 16.40 -2.39
N SER A 667 29.58 15.92 -3.58
CA SER A 667 29.50 16.67 -4.83
C SER A 667 28.08 16.72 -5.34
N THR A 668 27.71 17.83 -5.97
CA THR A 668 26.42 17.95 -6.67
C THR A 668 26.60 17.58 -8.14
N ALA A 669 25.75 16.70 -8.67
CA ALA A 669 25.76 16.35 -10.08
C ALA A 669 24.98 17.37 -10.92
N ALA A 670 25.54 17.74 -12.06
CA ALA A 670 24.88 18.58 -13.04
C ALA A 670 25.28 18.17 -14.47
N THR A 671 24.55 18.72 -15.44
CA THR A 671 24.87 18.57 -16.85
C THR A 671 25.37 19.90 -17.40
N LEU A 672 26.54 19.86 -18.05
CA LEU A 672 27.20 21.00 -18.70
C LEU A 672 27.73 20.54 -20.07
N CYS A 673 27.38 21.26 -21.12
CA CYS A 673 27.66 20.95 -22.53
C CYS A 673 27.29 19.51 -22.93
N GLY A 674 26.20 18.98 -22.37
CA GLY A 674 25.81 17.58 -22.59
C GLY A 674 26.80 16.57 -22.02
N GLN A 675 27.53 16.94 -20.96
CA GLN A 675 28.46 16.10 -20.23
C GLN A 675 28.11 16.11 -18.75
N LEU A 676 28.34 14.98 -18.08
CA LEU A 676 28.20 14.88 -16.63
C LEU A 676 29.35 15.62 -15.95
N VAL A 677 29.00 16.55 -15.06
CA VAL A 677 29.96 17.25 -14.21
C VAL A 677 29.59 17.11 -12.73
N LEU A 678 30.63 17.07 -11.90
CA LEU A 678 30.52 17.09 -10.44
C LEU A 678 31.10 18.40 -9.92
N ILE A 679 30.32 19.06 -9.07
CA ILE A 679 30.60 20.41 -8.62
C ILE A 679 30.87 20.39 -7.12
N GLY A 680 32.07 20.88 -6.75
CA GLY A 680 32.50 20.92 -5.36
C GLY A 680 32.57 19.51 -4.74
N GLY A 681 32.58 19.46 -3.42
CA GLY A 681 32.64 18.23 -2.66
C GLY A 681 33.62 18.32 -1.51
N ASP A 682 33.85 17.18 -0.90
CA ASP A 682 34.69 16.99 0.26
C ASP A 682 35.76 15.94 -0.06
N ARG A 683 37.00 16.33 0.21
CA ARG A 683 38.19 15.48 0.11
C ARG A 683 38.75 15.30 1.51
N SER A 684 38.55 14.12 2.09
CA SER A 684 39.09 13.75 3.40
C SER A 684 38.69 14.71 4.54
N GLY A 685 37.45 15.18 4.55
CA GLY A 685 36.89 16.10 5.55
C GLY A 685 37.15 17.57 5.26
N SER A 686 37.69 17.90 4.08
CA SER A 686 37.92 19.28 3.64
C SER A 686 37.10 19.62 2.40
N PRO A 687 36.30 20.70 2.42
CA PRO A 687 35.61 21.20 1.23
C PRO A 687 36.60 21.56 0.12
N VAL A 688 36.23 21.28 -1.12
CA VAL A 688 37.01 21.65 -2.32
C VAL A 688 36.18 22.53 -3.27
N ASN A 689 36.86 23.21 -4.18
CA ASN A 689 36.25 24.07 -5.19
C ASN A 689 36.31 23.50 -6.61
N SER A 690 36.86 22.30 -6.80
CA SER A 690 37.08 21.73 -8.13
C SER A 690 35.79 21.24 -8.80
N ILE A 691 35.80 21.28 -10.12
CA ILE A 691 34.75 20.78 -11.00
C ILE A 691 35.35 19.65 -11.83
N HIS A 692 34.72 18.48 -11.78
CA HIS A 692 35.20 17.29 -12.48
C HIS A 692 34.25 16.90 -13.60
N GLN A 693 34.79 16.50 -14.75
CA GLN A 693 34.08 15.92 -15.87
C GLN A 693 34.42 14.43 -15.96
N LEU A 694 33.45 13.62 -16.35
CA LEU A 694 33.71 12.23 -16.74
C LEU A 694 34.16 12.18 -18.21
N VAL A 695 35.43 11.86 -18.47
CA VAL A 695 36.02 11.73 -19.81
C VAL A 695 36.59 10.32 -19.97
N ASP A 696 36.09 9.58 -20.97
CA ASP A 696 36.53 8.20 -21.29
C ASP A 696 36.62 7.26 -20.07
N GLY A 697 35.65 7.38 -19.14
CA GLY A 697 35.58 6.54 -17.94
C GLY A 697 36.51 6.97 -16.80
N GLN A 698 37.09 8.16 -16.87
CA GLN A 698 37.89 8.74 -15.79
C GLN A 698 37.41 10.14 -15.42
N TRP A 699 37.48 10.46 -14.13
CA TRP A 699 37.16 11.79 -13.63
C TRP A 699 38.35 12.73 -13.83
N VAL A 700 38.15 13.78 -14.61
CA VAL A 700 39.16 14.79 -14.94
C VAL A 700 38.73 16.14 -14.40
N GLU A 701 39.59 16.80 -13.63
CA GLU A 701 39.34 18.16 -13.18
C GLU A 701 39.41 19.14 -14.38
N ILE A 702 38.31 19.86 -14.61
CA ILE A 702 38.15 20.79 -15.73
C ILE A 702 38.26 22.26 -15.32
N GLY A 703 38.14 22.54 -14.03
CA GLY A 703 38.43 23.85 -13.44
C GLY A 703 37.99 23.92 -12.00
N SER A 704 37.97 25.14 -11.45
CA SER A 704 37.73 25.37 -10.02
C SER A 704 36.89 26.64 -9.81
N MET A 705 35.94 26.55 -8.89
CA MET A 705 35.13 27.66 -8.40
C MET A 705 35.97 28.63 -7.55
N THR A 706 35.44 29.82 -7.32
CA THR A 706 36.02 30.87 -6.47
C THR A 706 36.11 30.50 -4.99
N SER A 707 35.25 29.63 -4.49
CA SER A 707 35.27 29.21 -3.08
C SER A 707 34.92 27.74 -2.91
N ARG A 708 35.56 27.13 -1.90
CA ARG A 708 35.46 25.70 -1.57
C ARG A 708 34.13 25.41 -0.90
N ARG A 709 33.42 24.38 -1.35
CA ARG A 709 32.08 24.04 -0.89
C ARG A 709 31.70 22.60 -1.21
N TYR A 710 30.83 22.01 -0.41
CA TYR A 710 30.08 20.80 -0.74
C TYR A 710 28.57 21.02 -0.54
N ASP A 711 27.73 20.10 -1.01
CA ASP A 711 26.26 20.16 -0.93
C ASP A 711 25.66 21.49 -1.43
N CYS A 712 26.27 22.03 -2.48
CA CYS A 712 25.80 23.24 -3.15
C CYS A 712 24.56 22.96 -4.02
N LEU A 713 23.74 23.99 -4.23
CA LEU A 713 22.56 23.90 -5.08
C LEU A 713 22.95 24.31 -6.51
N VAL A 714 22.58 23.50 -7.51
CA VAL A 714 22.98 23.74 -8.90
C VAL A 714 21.77 23.75 -9.83
N ALA A 715 21.67 24.77 -10.68
CA ALA A 715 20.71 24.88 -11.77
C ALA A 715 21.43 25.06 -13.12
N SER A 716 20.97 24.39 -14.17
CA SER A 716 21.55 24.47 -15.53
C SER A 716 20.63 25.24 -16.49
N PRO A 717 20.64 26.59 -16.51
CA PRO A 717 19.69 27.39 -17.30
C PRO A 717 19.92 27.28 -18.81
N SER A 718 21.14 26.95 -19.25
CA SER A 718 21.46 26.69 -20.65
C SER A 718 22.47 25.55 -20.77
N PRO A 719 22.62 24.92 -21.95
CA PRO A 719 23.57 23.83 -22.12
C PRO A 719 25.00 24.19 -21.72
N ASP A 720 25.41 25.44 -21.88
CA ASP A 720 26.76 25.95 -21.66
C ASP A 720 26.96 26.68 -20.33
N LYS A 721 25.94 26.73 -19.44
CA LYS A 721 26.01 27.47 -18.19
C LYS A 721 25.38 26.73 -17.03
N ILE A 722 25.99 26.85 -15.87
CA ILE A 722 25.41 26.43 -14.59
C ILE A 722 25.48 27.56 -13.56
N ILE A 723 24.46 27.60 -12.70
CA ILE A 723 24.37 28.50 -11.56
C ILE A 723 24.51 27.67 -10.31
N ILE A 724 25.52 27.99 -9.50
CA ILE A 724 25.86 27.31 -8.28
C ILE A 724 25.57 28.27 -7.13
N VAL A 725 24.73 27.85 -6.20
CA VAL A 725 24.34 28.67 -5.05
C VAL A 725 24.63 27.93 -3.76
N GLY A 726 25.31 28.65 -2.89
CA GLY A 726 25.65 28.26 -1.53
C GLY A 726 26.42 26.96 -1.36
N GLY A 727 26.07 26.14 -0.37
CA GLY A 727 26.84 25.00 0.13
C GLY A 727 27.59 25.31 1.43
N VAL A 728 28.34 24.35 1.95
CA VAL A 728 29.07 24.49 3.22
C VAL A 728 30.57 24.56 2.94
N GLY A 729 31.23 25.58 3.50
CA GLY A 729 32.67 25.83 3.40
C GLY A 729 33.47 25.34 4.61
N ALA A 730 34.73 25.79 4.72
CA ALA A 730 35.66 25.32 5.75
C ALA A 730 35.32 25.79 7.17
N GLU A 731 34.68 26.96 7.31
CA GLU A 731 34.33 27.53 8.62
C GLU A 731 32.86 28.02 8.72
N ASP A 732 32.11 28.14 7.62
CA ASP A 732 30.71 28.60 7.61
C ASP A 732 29.95 28.20 6.33
N SER A 733 28.64 28.43 6.30
CA SER A 733 27.82 28.30 5.08
C SER A 733 28.22 29.38 4.06
N VAL A 734 28.16 29.05 2.77
CA VAL A 734 28.50 30.00 1.70
C VAL A 734 27.18 30.56 1.16
N GLU A 735 27.04 31.89 1.07
CA GLU A 735 25.88 32.54 0.42
C GLU A 735 26.17 32.94 -1.03
N GLU A 736 27.35 32.60 -1.54
CA GLU A 736 27.81 32.98 -2.87
C GLU A 736 27.00 32.30 -3.98
N CYS A 737 26.63 33.09 -4.98
CA CYS A 737 26.14 32.64 -6.28
C CYS A 737 27.29 32.71 -7.30
N VAL A 738 27.60 31.59 -7.96
CA VAL A 738 28.66 31.46 -8.97
C VAL A 738 28.02 31.00 -10.27
N VAL A 739 28.33 31.69 -11.37
CA VAL A 739 27.98 31.24 -12.72
C VAL A 739 29.23 30.65 -13.35
N VAL A 740 29.14 29.42 -13.85
CA VAL A 740 30.23 28.69 -14.51
C VAL A 740 29.89 28.47 -15.97
#